data_AF-A0A5J4UPN2-F1
#
_entry.id   AF-A0A5J4UPN2-F1
#
_cell.length_a   1.000
_cell.length_b   1.000
_cell.length_c   1.000
_cell.angle_alpha   90.00
_cell.angle_beta   90.00
_cell.angle_gamma   90.00
#
_symmetry.space_group_name_H-M   'P 1'
#
loop_
_entity.id
_entity.type
_entity.pdbx_description
1 polymer ?
#
loop_
_entity_poly.entity_id
_entity_poly.type
_entity_poly.pdbx_seq_one_letter_code
_entity_poly.pdbx_strand_id
1 'polypeptide(L)'
;MATQEFSNDKSNQQSNIKYVTLEKGSKRKYTRKSPEKVTALMNQMINEQISEQTNEEKYEQRVDDLRNSEGDTETRLVNQQLAYRLEKNKDVNLFLESIQPLGELYVQLQDDKTIIERVKDAMINTVNYTKIGQQEGKKSQITGKLIDLSLMDDDNLCVIDFDINKKLPIEEIDKIRQNIIDNMLPVNVGLVKTAHGGLHAYCNRNSYRLPSNRNVKVITRENFDIDVFSQMNKYKIENGQETKEIVQNRIVAPNTSIRETKNNKRETLKYEAVNDWENSSHLASLREILDKWNVDIEMSLEEYVQQQLDRKYGQQITDDGTIEQMNDELAQACVDGLKNLDIHNYPQPINMEVSLLSIFSGLYGISNESIRLQGISNIRQFNKLSANAEKNYGQAASAGERKPNPWILTKILRYHNKDYYEQIIKPLLKKNYEAKKKEKQILINQTLIPNKIDLTDDFTLLHLQEKAANGEYENEEQVIMDLTRLLVYYEGETEDIYAIKGYDAICDTQVLYHKLEGTVYKQLEKININFNKKKTEEKSDETKESKPLTAKHIFKKYASKFVKKGCKFISEDPKILTVFQGYKYKRLETIDYECLQMYFDLIKETIAAGDDRVYEYILNWMAWIIQNPGKKSRAAIVLQGRQGIGKNRFTDVIAELTSRYSCSNITNIDEFTGRFNSVVENKMFAVLNEMMNYNDSKKGVATVMKSIISDLTIRI
;
A
#
# COMPACT_ATOMS: atom_id res chain seq x y z
N MET A 1 19.21 -82.46 -27.28
CA MET A 1 17.77 -82.79 -27.22
C MET A 1 17.03 -81.51 -26.85
N ALA A 2 16.20 -81.02 -27.77
CA ALA A 2 15.21 -79.94 -27.70
C ALA A 2 15.64 -78.49 -27.33
N THR A 3 15.79 -77.71 -28.42
CA THR A 3 15.53 -76.27 -28.70
C THR A 3 14.36 -75.63 -27.93
N GLN A 4 14.22 -74.31 -27.70
CA GLN A 4 14.11 -73.20 -28.70
C GLN A 4 13.96 -71.80 -28.02
N GLU A 5 14.15 -70.73 -28.80
CA GLU A 5 14.21 -69.28 -28.50
C GLU A 5 12.85 -68.50 -28.39
N PHE A 6 12.93 -67.21 -27.96
CA PHE A 6 12.03 -66.02 -28.13
C PHE A 6 10.57 -66.09 -27.57
N SER A 7 9.89 -65.06 -27.02
CA SER A 7 9.77 -63.62 -27.34
C SER A 7 9.07 -62.78 -26.22
N ASN A 8 9.03 -61.45 -26.44
CA ASN A 8 8.45 -60.29 -25.68
C ASN A 8 7.04 -60.45 -25.06
N ASP A 9 6.74 -59.74 -23.94
CA ASP A 9 6.11 -58.39 -23.90
C ASP A 9 5.73 -57.94 -22.45
N LYS A 10 5.73 -56.61 -22.23
CA LYS A 10 5.01 -55.72 -21.26
C LYS A 10 4.21 -56.34 -20.09
N SER A 11 4.11 -55.81 -18.87
CA SER A 11 4.23 -54.45 -18.32
C SER A 11 4.06 -54.47 -16.79
N ASN A 12 4.79 -53.57 -16.12
CA ASN A 12 4.64 -52.96 -14.78
C ASN A 12 3.73 -53.64 -13.73
N GLN A 13 4.40 -54.27 -12.74
CA GLN A 13 3.83 -54.57 -11.42
C GLN A 13 3.86 -53.35 -10.48
N GLN A 14 2.72 -53.16 -9.84
CA GLN A 14 2.45 -52.26 -8.72
C GLN A 14 3.23 -52.64 -7.46
N SER A 15 3.54 -51.65 -6.61
CA SER A 15 3.65 -51.87 -5.17
C SER A 15 3.00 -50.73 -4.37
N ASN A 16 1.83 -51.08 -3.81
CA ASN A 16 1.35 -50.81 -2.45
C ASN A 16 1.34 -49.37 -1.90
N ILE A 17 0.14 -48.76 -1.90
CA ILE A 17 -0.26 -47.80 -0.86
C ILE A 17 -1.61 -48.24 -0.27
N LYS A 18 -1.66 -48.35 1.06
CA LYS A 18 -2.80 -48.79 1.87
C LYS A 18 -3.96 -47.79 1.80
N TYR A 19 -5.17 -48.28 1.53
CA TYR A 19 -6.41 -47.55 1.76
C TYR A 19 -7.01 -47.94 3.12
N VAL A 20 -7.39 -46.93 3.92
CA VAL A 20 -8.26 -47.09 5.10
C VAL A 20 -9.60 -46.48 4.75
N THR A 21 -10.62 -47.33 4.69
CA THR A 21 -12.02 -46.96 4.49
C THR A 21 -12.66 -46.69 5.85
N LEU A 22 -13.18 -45.48 6.07
CA LEU A 22 -14.07 -45.17 7.20
C LEU A 22 -15.50 -44.94 6.68
N GLU A 23 -16.44 -45.59 7.34
CA GLU A 23 -17.82 -45.81 6.95
C GLU A 23 -18.66 -44.52 6.85
N LYS A 24 -19.70 -44.58 5.99
CA LYS A 24 -20.72 -43.55 5.81
C LYS A 24 -21.57 -43.39 7.08
N GLY A 25 -21.32 -42.32 7.84
CA GLY A 25 -22.19 -41.85 8.93
C GLY A 25 -22.95 -40.56 8.57
N SER A 26 -24.29 -40.66 8.57
CA SER A 26 -25.34 -39.62 8.65
C SER A 26 -25.16 -38.26 7.94
N LYS A 27 -26.05 -37.99 6.98
CA LYS A 27 -26.32 -36.68 6.37
C LYS A 27 -26.53 -35.58 7.42
N ARG A 28 -25.60 -34.63 7.51
CA ARG A 28 -25.89 -33.25 7.96
C ARG A 28 -25.87 -32.34 6.74
N LYS A 29 -27.02 -31.73 6.43
CA LYS A 29 -27.16 -30.70 5.40
C LYS A 29 -26.34 -29.48 5.82
N TYR A 30 -25.18 -29.27 5.19
CA TYR A 30 -24.56 -27.95 5.09
C TYR A 30 -24.93 -27.36 3.73
N THR A 31 -25.87 -26.43 3.73
CA THR A 31 -26.19 -25.62 2.55
C THR A 31 -25.19 -24.47 2.49
N ARG A 32 -24.09 -24.64 1.75
CA ARG A 32 -23.19 -23.53 1.39
C ARG A 32 -23.55 -23.08 -0.03
N LYS A 33 -24.55 -22.21 -0.16
CA LYS A 33 -24.85 -21.49 -1.42
C LYS A 33 -23.89 -20.30 -1.51
N SER A 34 -22.75 -20.43 -2.18
CA SER A 34 -21.84 -19.29 -2.42
C SER A 34 -20.98 -19.32 -3.70
N PRO A 35 -20.70 -20.45 -4.40
CA PRO A 35 -19.88 -20.37 -5.62
C PRO A 35 -20.63 -19.90 -6.88
N GLU A 36 -21.92 -20.23 -7.00
CA GLU A 36 -22.69 -20.00 -8.23
C GLU A 36 -23.06 -18.51 -8.44
N LYS A 37 -23.34 -17.77 -7.36
CA LYS A 37 -23.63 -16.32 -7.45
C LYS A 37 -22.41 -15.51 -7.89
N VAL A 38 -21.21 -15.84 -7.37
CA VAL A 38 -19.95 -15.17 -7.74
C VAL A 38 -19.59 -15.41 -9.20
N THR A 39 -19.88 -16.60 -9.71
CA THR A 39 -19.64 -16.97 -11.12
C THR A 39 -20.64 -16.29 -12.06
N ALA A 40 -21.91 -16.16 -11.66
CA ALA A 40 -22.90 -15.36 -12.38
C ALA A 40 -22.54 -13.87 -12.40
N LEU A 41 -21.96 -13.35 -11.31
CA LEU A 41 -21.48 -11.98 -11.16
C LEU A 41 -20.29 -11.65 -12.08
N MET A 42 -19.31 -12.56 -12.23
CA MET A 42 -18.22 -12.36 -13.20
C MET A 42 -18.73 -12.29 -14.64
N ASN A 43 -19.72 -13.12 -14.99
CA ASN A 43 -20.31 -13.11 -16.32
C ASN A 43 -21.16 -11.85 -16.58
N GLN A 44 -21.75 -11.26 -15.53
CA GLN A 44 -22.45 -9.99 -15.63
C GLN A 44 -21.47 -8.81 -15.79
N MET A 45 -20.34 -8.81 -15.08
CA MET A 45 -19.27 -7.81 -15.24
C MET A 45 -18.65 -7.82 -16.65
N ILE A 46 -18.51 -8.98 -17.28
CA ILE A 46 -18.04 -9.09 -18.67
C ILE A 46 -19.07 -8.53 -19.65
N ASN A 47 -20.36 -8.65 -19.35
CA ASN A 47 -21.44 -8.06 -20.16
C ASN A 47 -21.60 -6.55 -19.94
N GLU A 48 -21.24 -6.01 -18.76
CA GLU A 48 -21.27 -4.57 -18.46
C GLU A 48 -20.05 -3.82 -19.02
N GLN A 49 -18.92 -4.47 -19.27
CA GLN A 49 -17.83 -3.87 -20.08
C GLN A 49 -18.25 -3.58 -21.53
N ILE A 50 -19.32 -4.20 -22.02
CA ILE A 50 -19.94 -3.86 -23.31
C ILE A 50 -20.83 -2.59 -23.18
N SER A 51 -21.17 -2.13 -21.97
CA SER A 51 -22.02 -0.96 -21.71
C SER A 51 -21.28 0.34 -21.39
N GLU A 52 -19.94 0.35 -21.27
CA GLU A 52 -19.17 1.59 -21.07
C GLU A 52 -19.43 2.61 -22.20
N GLN A 53 -19.55 2.13 -23.45
CA GLN A 53 -19.93 2.97 -24.59
C GLN A 53 -21.34 3.57 -24.46
N THR A 54 -22.29 2.87 -23.83
CA THR A 54 -23.70 3.32 -23.74
C THR A 54 -23.95 4.29 -22.57
N ASN A 55 -23.14 4.21 -21.50
CA ASN A 55 -23.23 5.13 -20.36
C ASN A 55 -22.58 6.48 -20.66
N GLU A 56 -21.48 6.48 -21.41
CA GLU A 56 -20.84 7.72 -21.87
C GLU A 56 -21.77 8.51 -22.81
N GLU A 57 -22.44 7.84 -23.76
CA GLU A 57 -23.43 8.45 -24.65
C GLU A 57 -24.61 9.08 -23.88
N LYS A 58 -25.15 8.39 -22.88
CA LYS A 58 -26.25 8.94 -22.03
C LYS A 58 -25.78 10.11 -21.17
N TYR A 59 -24.55 10.06 -20.67
CA TYR A 59 -23.97 11.14 -19.87
C TYR A 59 -23.76 12.39 -20.72
N GLU A 60 -23.25 12.23 -21.94
CA GLU A 60 -23.13 13.33 -22.91
C GLU A 60 -24.49 13.90 -23.30
N GLN A 61 -25.49 13.04 -23.53
CA GLN A 61 -26.86 13.48 -23.82
C GLN A 61 -27.46 14.30 -22.68
N ARG A 62 -27.23 13.90 -21.42
CA ARG A 62 -27.68 14.65 -20.23
C ARG A 62 -26.99 16.02 -20.10
N VAL A 63 -25.71 16.12 -20.45
CA VAL A 63 -24.98 17.39 -20.49
C VAL A 63 -25.54 18.30 -21.58
N ASP A 64 -25.82 17.75 -22.76
CA ASP A 64 -26.39 18.49 -23.89
C ASP A 64 -27.81 18.99 -23.59
N ASP A 65 -28.64 18.17 -22.95
CA ASP A 65 -29.99 18.57 -22.50
C ASP A 65 -29.93 19.74 -21.50
N LEU A 66 -28.95 19.75 -20.60
CA LEU A 66 -28.74 20.84 -19.65
C LEU A 66 -28.23 22.13 -20.32
N ARG A 67 -27.40 22.03 -21.36
CA ARG A 67 -26.95 23.20 -22.14
C ARG A 67 -28.08 23.82 -22.96
N ASN A 68 -28.96 22.97 -23.46
CA ASN A 68 -30.06 23.34 -24.35
C ASN A 68 -31.40 23.50 -23.62
N SER A 69 -31.40 23.47 -22.27
CA SER A 69 -32.64 23.55 -21.48
C SER A 69 -33.37 24.88 -21.73
N GLU A 70 -34.65 24.82 -22.06
CA GLU A 70 -35.52 25.99 -22.17
C GLU A 70 -36.06 26.40 -20.79
N GLY A 71 -36.13 27.70 -20.52
CA GLY A 71 -36.54 28.25 -19.23
C GLY A 71 -36.22 29.74 -19.12
N ASP A 72 -36.57 30.36 -18.00
CA ASP A 72 -36.19 31.75 -17.73
C ASP A 72 -34.66 31.91 -17.62
N THR A 73 -34.22 33.18 -17.64
CA THR A 73 -32.79 33.52 -17.74
C THR A 73 -31.97 32.98 -16.57
N GLU A 74 -32.57 32.88 -15.39
CA GLU A 74 -31.93 32.40 -14.16
C GLU A 74 -31.78 30.87 -14.17
N THR A 75 -32.84 30.15 -14.58
CA THR A 75 -32.83 28.70 -14.77
C THR A 75 -31.81 28.26 -15.82
N ARG A 76 -31.74 28.99 -16.95
CA ARG A 76 -30.72 28.74 -17.99
C ARG A 76 -29.29 28.92 -17.47
N LEU A 77 -29.04 29.92 -16.62
CA LEU A 77 -27.70 30.18 -16.08
C LEU A 77 -27.28 29.07 -15.10
N VAL A 78 -28.20 28.61 -14.25
CA VAL A 78 -27.98 27.50 -13.32
C VAL A 78 -27.71 26.19 -14.06
N ASN A 79 -28.50 25.88 -15.09
CA ASN A 79 -28.32 24.66 -15.89
C ASN A 79 -27.02 24.69 -16.69
N GLN A 80 -26.61 25.84 -17.21
CA GLN A 80 -25.30 26.00 -17.86
C GLN A 80 -24.12 25.85 -16.88
N GLN A 81 -24.24 26.36 -15.65
CA GLN A 81 -23.23 26.15 -14.60
C GLN A 81 -23.18 24.69 -14.13
N LEU A 82 -24.32 23.99 -14.15
CA LEU A 82 -24.39 22.56 -13.83
C LEU A 82 -23.77 21.71 -14.95
N ALA A 83 -24.08 22.00 -16.22
CA ALA A 83 -23.46 21.34 -17.37
C ALA A 83 -21.93 21.51 -17.36
N TYR A 84 -21.44 22.72 -17.10
CA TYR A 84 -20.00 22.99 -16.99
C TYR A 84 -19.33 22.19 -15.86
N ARG A 85 -20.01 22.01 -14.72
CA ARG A 85 -19.51 21.18 -13.62
C ARG A 85 -19.50 19.69 -13.97
N LEU A 86 -20.53 19.20 -14.67
CA LEU A 86 -20.64 17.81 -15.11
C LEU A 86 -19.60 17.46 -16.20
N GLU A 87 -19.28 18.39 -17.11
CA GLU A 87 -18.20 18.22 -18.10
C GLU A 87 -16.82 18.19 -17.44
N LYS A 88 -16.55 19.13 -16.52
CA LYS A 88 -15.25 19.23 -15.85
C LYS A 88 -14.90 17.99 -15.02
N ASN A 89 -15.92 17.30 -14.50
CA ASN A 89 -15.78 16.10 -13.68
C ASN A 89 -16.25 14.82 -14.40
N LYS A 90 -16.32 14.82 -15.74
CA LYS A 90 -16.88 13.72 -16.56
C LYS A 90 -16.33 12.34 -16.16
N ASP A 91 -15.00 12.19 -16.13
CA ASP A 91 -14.36 10.90 -15.81
C ASP A 91 -14.68 10.42 -14.39
N VAL A 92 -14.72 11.35 -13.42
CA VAL A 92 -15.02 11.06 -12.01
C VAL A 92 -16.49 10.68 -11.83
N ASN A 93 -17.40 11.35 -12.52
CA ASN A 93 -18.83 11.09 -12.43
C ASN A 93 -19.22 9.79 -13.15
N LEU A 94 -18.64 9.51 -14.34
CA LEU A 94 -18.82 8.23 -15.03
C LEU A 94 -18.28 7.07 -14.19
N PHE A 95 -17.14 7.26 -13.53
CA PHE A 95 -16.59 6.29 -12.59
C PHE A 95 -17.51 6.11 -11.38
N LEU A 96 -17.99 7.18 -10.74
CA LEU A 96 -18.94 7.09 -9.62
C LEU A 96 -20.26 6.39 -10.02
N GLU A 97 -20.83 6.73 -11.18
CA GLU A 97 -22.04 6.08 -11.70
C GLU A 97 -21.80 4.59 -12.03
N SER A 98 -20.58 4.22 -12.45
CA SER A 98 -20.22 2.81 -12.72
C SER A 98 -20.03 1.96 -11.46
N ILE A 99 -19.68 2.57 -10.32
CA ILE A 99 -19.42 1.87 -9.04
C ILE A 99 -20.59 1.98 -8.08
N GLN A 100 -21.52 2.92 -8.30
CA GLN A 100 -22.72 3.07 -7.48
C GLN A 100 -23.52 1.75 -7.35
N PRO A 101 -23.71 0.93 -8.42
CA PRO A 101 -24.34 -0.38 -8.30
C PRO A 101 -23.54 -1.36 -7.42
N LEU A 102 -22.20 -1.29 -7.43
CA LEU A 102 -21.33 -2.10 -6.59
C LEU A 102 -21.39 -1.67 -5.11
N GLY A 103 -21.50 -0.37 -4.84
CA GLY A 103 -21.72 0.18 -3.50
C GLY A 103 -23.08 -0.24 -2.92
N GLU A 104 -24.14 -0.13 -3.72
CA GLU A 104 -25.49 -0.58 -3.35
C GLU A 104 -25.55 -2.11 -3.16
N LEU A 105 -24.85 -2.89 -3.98
CA LEU A 105 -24.75 -4.35 -3.86
C LEU A 105 -23.90 -4.81 -2.66
N TYR A 106 -22.84 -4.07 -2.31
CA TYR A 106 -22.02 -4.32 -1.11
C TYR A 106 -22.81 -4.02 0.18
N VAL A 107 -23.61 -2.94 0.17
CA VAL A 107 -24.56 -2.62 1.25
C VAL A 107 -25.63 -3.71 1.36
N GLN A 108 -26.19 -4.20 0.24
CA GLN A 108 -27.14 -5.32 0.23
C GLN A 108 -26.53 -6.65 0.74
N LEU A 109 -25.23 -6.88 0.56
CA LEU A 109 -24.54 -8.07 1.08
C LEU A 109 -24.25 -8.02 2.59
N GLN A 110 -24.24 -6.82 3.21
CA GLN A 110 -24.06 -6.65 4.65
C GLN A 110 -25.39 -6.64 5.45
N ASP A 111 -26.53 -6.43 4.80
CA ASP A 111 -27.78 -6.07 5.48
C ASP A 111 -28.65 -7.25 6.01
N ASP A 112 -28.24 -8.49 5.76
CA ASP A 112 -28.95 -9.69 6.24
C ASP A 112 -28.77 -9.96 7.75
N LYS A 113 -27.74 -9.39 8.39
CA LYS A 113 -27.44 -9.64 9.81
C LYS A 113 -28.33 -8.82 10.74
N THR A 114 -28.87 -9.46 11.77
CA THR A 114 -29.64 -8.79 12.83
C THR A 114 -28.72 -7.98 13.76
N ILE A 115 -29.26 -7.03 14.53
CA ILE A 115 -28.47 -6.25 15.49
C ILE A 115 -27.73 -7.17 16.48
N ILE A 116 -28.40 -8.22 17.00
CA ILE A 116 -27.75 -9.14 17.96
C ILE A 116 -26.57 -9.89 17.33
N GLU A 117 -26.66 -10.27 16.06
CA GLU A 117 -25.56 -10.93 15.34
C GLU A 117 -24.37 -9.99 15.11
N ARG A 118 -24.64 -8.70 14.89
CA ARG A 118 -23.61 -7.67 14.69
C ARG A 118 -22.85 -7.35 15.98
N VAL A 119 -23.55 -7.29 17.12
CA VAL A 119 -22.94 -6.84 18.40
C VAL A 119 -22.45 -7.98 19.30
N LYS A 120 -22.69 -9.26 18.96
CA LYS A 120 -22.44 -10.41 19.85
C LYS A 120 -21.02 -10.47 20.44
N ASP A 121 -20.01 -10.15 19.62
CA ASP A 121 -18.59 -10.22 20.00
C ASP A 121 -18.11 -8.91 20.67
N ALA A 122 -18.95 -7.88 20.67
CA ALA A 122 -18.72 -6.56 21.25
C ALA A 122 -19.47 -6.32 22.58
N MET A 123 -20.16 -7.35 23.11
CA MET A 123 -20.93 -7.25 24.35
C MET A 123 -20.06 -7.43 25.60
N ILE A 124 -20.07 -6.44 26.50
CA ILE A 124 -19.36 -6.45 27.78
C ILE A 124 -20.35 -6.46 28.93
N ASN A 125 -20.21 -7.37 29.89
CA ASN A 125 -21.08 -7.41 31.08
C ASN A 125 -20.93 -6.14 31.93
N THR A 126 -22.03 -5.52 32.37
CA THR A 126 -22.01 -4.48 33.41
C THR A 126 -22.22 -5.09 34.79
N VAL A 127 -21.65 -4.44 35.80
CA VAL A 127 -21.67 -4.98 37.16
C VAL A 127 -22.18 -3.99 38.21
N ASN A 128 -22.72 -4.54 39.30
CA ASN A 128 -23.12 -3.82 40.51
C ASN A 128 -24.06 -2.63 40.27
N TYR A 129 -24.94 -2.73 39.27
CA TYR A 129 -25.90 -1.69 38.87
C TYR A 129 -25.24 -0.37 38.43
N THR A 130 -24.03 -0.45 37.90
CA THR A 130 -23.28 0.69 37.33
C THR A 130 -23.19 0.60 35.81
N LYS A 131 -22.83 1.70 35.14
CA LYS A 131 -22.53 1.72 33.69
C LYS A 131 -21.08 1.28 33.38
N ILE A 132 -20.46 0.52 34.26
CA ILE A 132 -19.05 0.12 34.17
C ILE A 132 -18.98 -1.36 33.77
N GLY A 133 -18.13 -1.66 32.78
CA GLY A 133 -17.85 -3.03 32.33
C GLY A 133 -17.11 -3.85 33.39
N GLN A 134 -17.35 -5.16 33.40
CA GLN A 134 -16.67 -6.10 34.29
C GLN A 134 -15.15 -6.11 34.03
N GLN A 135 -14.35 -5.96 35.08
CA GLN A 135 -12.89 -6.10 35.00
C GLN A 135 -12.48 -7.57 35.00
N GLU A 136 -11.48 -7.92 34.19
CA GLU A 136 -10.88 -9.26 34.15
C GLU A 136 -10.41 -9.70 35.54
N GLY A 137 -10.75 -10.94 35.92
CA GLY A 137 -10.38 -11.53 37.21
C GLY A 137 -11.25 -11.13 38.42
N LYS A 138 -12.17 -10.15 38.30
CA LYS A 138 -13.09 -9.77 39.39
C LYS A 138 -14.49 -10.35 39.17
N LYS A 139 -14.93 -11.21 40.10
CA LYS A 139 -16.32 -11.67 40.17
C LYS A 139 -17.18 -10.62 40.87
N SER A 140 -18.05 -9.98 40.11
CA SER A 140 -19.06 -9.02 40.59
C SER A 140 -20.44 -9.44 40.10
N GLN A 141 -21.51 -8.94 40.73
CA GLN A 141 -22.87 -9.21 40.29
C GLN A 141 -23.10 -8.58 38.91
N ILE A 142 -23.41 -9.40 37.90
CA ILE A 142 -23.75 -8.92 36.55
C ILE A 142 -25.17 -8.33 36.60
N THR A 143 -25.31 -7.10 36.11
CA THR A 143 -26.56 -6.32 36.17
C THR A 143 -27.04 -5.82 34.81
N GLY A 144 -26.33 -6.19 33.73
CA GLY A 144 -26.66 -5.86 32.35
C GLY A 144 -25.47 -6.00 31.41
N LYS A 145 -25.51 -5.29 30.28
CA LYS A 145 -24.48 -5.31 29.24
C LYS A 145 -24.22 -3.91 28.62
N LEU A 146 -23.01 -3.70 28.13
CA LEU A 146 -22.61 -2.62 27.24
C LEU A 146 -22.31 -3.22 25.86
N ILE A 147 -22.51 -2.42 24.82
CA ILE A 147 -22.00 -2.67 23.48
C ILE A 147 -20.82 -1.71 23.32
N ASP A 148 -19.63 -2.25 23.07
CA ASP A 148 -18.47 -1.43 22.71
C ASP A 148 -18.34 -1.42 21.19
N LEU A 149 -18.80 -0.35 20.53
CA LEU A 149 -18.80 -0.23 19.08
C LEU A 149 -17.39 -0.40 18.49
N SER A 150 -16.35 -0.13 19.28
CA SER A 150 -14.95 -0.31 18.87
C SER A 150 -14.50 -1.78 18.76
N LEU A 151 -15.25 -2.71 19.35
CA LEU A 151 -14.97 -4.16 19.32
C LEU A 151 -15.80 -4.89 18.27
N MET A 152 -16.65 -4.19 17.51
CA MET A 152 -17.44 -4.80 16.45
C MET A 152 -16.57 -5.11 15.23
N ASP A 153 -16.86 -6.24 14.57
CA ASP A 153 -16.31 -6.56 13.24
C ASP A 153 -16.99 -5.76 12.12
N ASP A 154 -18.15 -5.16 12.43
CA ASP A 154 -18.98 -4.35 11.53
C ASP A 154 -18.90 -2.87 11.96
N ASP A 155 -18.38 -2.00 11.09
CA ASP A 155 -18.28 -0.55 11.29
C ASP A 155 -19.50 0.22 10.74
N ASN A 156 -20.52 -0.51 10.27
CA ASN A 156 -21.72 0.06 9.67
C ASN A 156 -22.84 0.30 10.69
N LEU A 157 -22.79 -0.24 11.91
CA LEU A 157 -23.82 0.04 12.93
C LEU A 157 -23.61 1.42 13.57
N CYS A 158 -24.65 2.23 13.60
CA CYS A 158 -24.68 3.57 14.18
C CYS A 158 -25.83 3.69 15.20
N VAL A 159 -25.66 4.56 16.19
CA VAL A 159 -26.70 4.86 17.20
C VAL A 159 -26.94 6.36 17.27
N ILE A 160 -28.19 6.76 17.11
CA ILE A 160 -28.69 8.11 17.38
C ILE A 160 -29.25 8.13 18.80
N ASP A 161 -28.74 9.01 19.66
CA ASP A 161 -29.18 9.16 21.04
C ASP A 161 -29.98 10.46 21.19
N PHE A 162 -31.21 10.32 21.67
CA PHE A 162 -32.10 11.42 21.98
C PHE A 162 -32.11 11.59 23.50
N ASP A 163 -31.32 12.55 24.01
CA ASP A 163 -31.26 12.87 25.44
C ASP A 163 -32.37 13.87 25.80
N ILE A 164 -33.47 13.34 26.31
CA ILE A 164 -34.64 14.12 26.71
C ILE A 164 -34.41 14.76 28.08
N ASN A 165 -34.80 16.03 28.22
CA ASN A 165 -34.61 16.81 29.43
C ASN A 165 -35.32 16.17 30.65
N LYS A 166 -34.51 15.62 31.55
CA LYS A 166 -34.92 14.88 32.76
C LYS A 166 -35.66 15.73 33.81
N LYS A 167 -35.71 17.06 33.62
CA LYS A 167 -36.46 17.98 34.49
C LYS A 167 -37.94 18.05 34.12
N LEU A 168 -38.33 17.54 32.94
CA LEU A 168 -39.72 17.52 32.50
C LEU A 168 -40.54 16.48 33.28
N PRO A 169 -41.87 16.66 33.40
CA PRO A 169 -42.78 15.63 33.90
C PRO A 169 -42.68 14.34 33.08
N ILE A 170 -42.85 13.18 33.73
CA ILE A 170 -42.75 11.86 33.08
C ILE A 170 -43.70 11.74 31.88
N GLU A 171 -44.93 12.26 32.00
CA GLU A 171 -45.92 12.27 30.92
C GLU A 171 -45.44 13.05 29.68
N GLU A 172 -44.76 14.18 29.89
CA GLU A 172 -44.18 14.98 28.80
C GLU A 172 -42.96 14.29 28.17
N ILE A 173 -42.11 13.64 28.98
CA ILE A 173 -40.98 12.82 28.49
C ILE A 173 -41.51 11.69 27.59
N ASP A 174 -42.56 11.00 28.03
CA ASP A 174 -43.18 9.91 27.27
C ASP A 174 -43.82 10.40 25.97
N LYS A 175 -44.48 11.56 26.00
CA LYS A 175 -45.05 12.22 24.81
C LYS A 175 -43.97 12.64 23.80
N ILE A 176 -42.87 13.24 24.25
CA ILE A 176 -41.75 13.62 23.39
C ILE A 176 -41.14 12.37 22.75
N ARG A 177 -40.90 11.33 23.54
CA ARG A 177 -40.35 10.05 23.06
C ARG A 177 -41.25 9.39 22.01
N GLN A 178 -42.56 9.38 22.24
CA GLN A 178 -43.52 8.83 21.28
C GLN A 178 -43.55 9.65 19.98
N ASN A 179 -43.51 10.98 20.07
CA ASN A 179 -43.43 11.85 18.90
C ASN A 179 -42.16 11.61 18.06
N ILE A 180 -41.01 11.36 18.71
CA ILE A 180 -39.77 11.00 18.01
C ILE A 180 -39.94 9.69 17.25
N ILE A 181 -40.51 8.67 17.89
CA ILE A 181 -40.72 7.35 17.28
C ILE A 181 -41.68 7.44 16.09
N ASP A 182 -42.81 8.13 16.25
CA ASP A 182 -43.88 8.13 15.24
C ASP A 182 -43.58 9.05 14.04
N ASN A 183 -42.85 10.15 14.27
CA ASN A 183 -42.70 11.21 13.26
C ASN A 183 -41.26 11.38 12.75
N MET A 184 -40.24 11.16 13.59
CA MET A 184 -38.85 11.46 13.23
C MET A 184 -38.09 10.25 12.68
N LEU A 185 -38.40 9.04 13.15
CA LEU A 185 -37.68 7.81 12.80
C LEU A 185 -38.48 6.94 11.81
N PRO A 186 -37.81 6.22 10.90
CA PRO A 186 -38.45 5.21 10.05
C PRO A 186 -38.72 3.92 10.84
N VAL A 187 -39.54 3.01 10.27
CA VAL A 187 -40.01 1.80 10.97
C VAL A 187 -38.89 0.77 11.20
N ASN A 188 -37.89 0.75 10.32
CA ASN A 188 -36.77 -0.19 10.32
C ASN A 188 -35.54 0.35 11.10
N VAL A 189 -35.71 0.68 12.38
CA VAL A 189 -34.61 1.00 13.31
C VAL A 189 -34.74 0.19 14.58
N GLY A 190 -33.63 -0.17 15.22
CA GLY A 190 -33.68 -0.79 16.55
C GLY A 190 -33.89 0.27 17.63
N LEU A 191 -34.87 0.13 18.52
CA LEU A 191 -35.22 1.16 19.50
C LEU A 191 -35.00 0.69 20.94
N VAL A 192 -34.31 1.51 21.74
CA VAL A 192 -34.07 1.26 23.17
C VAL A 192 -34.36 2.50 24.00
N LYS A 193 -35.28 2.39 24.96
CA LYS A 193 -35.53 3.41 25.99
C LYS A 193 -34.33 3.47 26.94
N THR A 194 -33.79 4.66 27.18
CA THR A 194 -32.69 4.84 28.12
C THR A 194 -33.20 4.93 29.56
N ALA A 195 -32.31 4.67 30.52
CA ALA A 195 -32.66 4.66 31.95
C ALA A 195 -33.34 5.94 32.46
N HIS A 196 -33.07 7.09 31.84
CA HIS A 196 -33.62 8.39 32.26
C HIS A 196 -34.73 8.91 31.33
N GLY A 197 -35.29 8.05 30.47
CA GLY A 197 -36.44 8.38 29.63
C GLY A 197 -36.12 8.87 28.22
N GLY A 198 -34.84 8.98 27.85
CA GLY A 198 -34.41 9.22 26.47
C GLY A 198 -34.59 8.00 25.56
N LEU A 199 -34.05 8.08 24.34
CA LEU A 199 -34.22 7.04 23.32
C LEU A 199 -32.92 6.83 22.52
N HIS A 200 -32.49 5.59 22.35
CA HIS A 200 -31.48 5.21 21.37
C HIS A 200 -32.16 4.59 20.15
N ALA A 201 -31.77 5.04 18.95
CA ALA A 201 -32.18 4.47 17.67
C ALA A 201 -30.96 3.90 16.93
N TYR A 202 -30.98 2.61 16.63
CA TYR A 202 -29.92 1.87 15.94
C TYR A 202 -30.23 1.82 14.44
N CYS A 203 -29.29 2.29 13.62
CA CYS A 203 -29.42 2.42 12.17
C CYS A 203 -28.11 2.06 11.45
N ASN A 204 -28.15 1.91 10.13
CA ASN A 204 -26.97 1.69 9.30
C ASN A 204 -26.28 3.02 8.97
N ARG A 205 -24.96 3.11 9.11
CA ARG A 205 -24.16 4.29 8.76
C ARG A 205 -24.15 4.50 7.25
N ASN A 206 -24.13 3.44 6.46
CA ASN A 206 -24.06 3.44 5.00
C ASN A 206 -22.99 4.38 4.45
N SER A 207 -21.76 4.22 4.94
CA SER A 207 -20.59 5.04 4.59
C SER A 207 -20.68 6.53 4.94
N TYR A 208 -21.73 6.99 5.62
CA TYR A 208 -21.85 8.38 6.07
C TYR A 208 -20.69 8.74 7.01
N ARG A 209 -19.98 9.84 6.71
CA ARG A 209 -18.71 10.19 7.36
C ARG A 209 -18.92 11.22 8.46
N LEU A 210 -18.80 10.77 9.71
CA LEU A 210 -18.87 11.65 10.88
C LEU A 210 -17.49 12.26 11.22
N PRO A 211 -17.45 13.48 11.78
CA PRO A 211 -16.20 14.15 12.13
C PRO A 211 -15.44 13.50 13.31
N SER A 212 -16.11 12.68 14.11
CA SER A 212 -15.51 11.90 15.20
C SER A 212 -16.41 10.70 15.56
N ASN A 213 -15.91 9.76 16.37
CA ASN A 213 -16.69 8.59 16.81
C ASN A 213 -17.95 8.94 17.62
N ARG A 214 -17.98 10.15 18.18
CA ARG A 214 -19.13 10.68 18.90
C ARG A 214 -19.31 12.12 18.52
N ASN A 215 -20.34 12.41 17.73
CA ASN A 215 -20.72 13.79 17.46
C ASN A 215 -21.68 14.25 18.55
N VAL A 216 -21.19 15.14 19.40
CA VAL A 216 -21.93 15.68 20.55
C VAL A 216 -22.76 16.86 20.07
N LYS A 217 -24.08 16.78 20.26
CA LYS A 217 -25.08 17.80 19.93
C LYS A 217 -25.21 18.10 18.44
N VAL A 218 -25.64 17.11 17.67
CA VAL A 218 -26.04 17.25 16.27
C VAL A 218 -27.22 18.22 16.14
N ILE A 219 -28.20 18.11 17.03
CA ILE A 219 -29.32 19.06 17.16
C ILE A 219 -29.53 19.34 18.64
N THR A 220 -29.60 20.62 19.02
CA THR A 220 -29.98 21.05 20.37
C THR A 220 -31.34 21.74 20.32
N ARG A 221 -32.29 21.24 21.12
CA ARG A 221 -33.61 21.86 21.34
C ARG A 221 -33.82 22.14 22.82
N GLU A 222 -34.85 22.91 23.15
CA GLU A 222 -35.17 23.25 24.56
C GLU A 222 -35.47 22.01 25.43
N ASN A 223 -36.04 20.97 24.81
CA ASN A 223 -36.57 19.80 25.51
C ASN A 223 -35.78 18.51 25.32
N PHE A 224 -34.92 18.42 24.30
CA PHE A 224 -34.05 17.26 24.06
C PHE A 224 -32.86 17.61 23.16
N ASP A 225 -31.76 16.88 23.33
CA ASP A 225 -30.58 16.92 22.46
C ASP A 225 -30.49 15.65 21.62
N ILE A 226 -29.90 15.74 20.42
CA ILE A 226 -29.61 14.60 19.55
C ILE A 226 -28.10 14.47 19.41
N ASP A 227 -27.56 13.33 19.83
CA ASP A 227 -26.17 12.89 19.65
C ASP A 227 -26.11 11.74 18.63
N VAL A 228 -24.98 11.59 17.93
CA VAL A 228 -24.74 10.43 17.05
C VAL A 228 -23.44 9.72 17.45
N PHE A 229 -23.54 8.42 17.65
CA PHE A 229 -22.47 7.52 18.03
C PHE A 229 -22.20 6.52 16.91
N SER A 230 -20.97 6.50 16.40
CA SER A 230 -20.54 5.50 15.44
C SER A 230 -19.03 5.27 15.54
N GLN A 231 -18.52 4.16 15.04
CA GLN A 231 -17.08 3.92 15.04
C GLN A 231 -16.46 4.49 13.75
N MET A 232 -15.79 5.65 13.83
CA MET A 232 -15.03 6.22 12.70
C MET A 232 -13.56 5.82 12.73
N ASN A 233 -12.93 5.81 13.91
CA ASN A 233 -11.54 5.39 14.12
C ASN A 233 -11.51 4.36 15.27
N LYS A 234 -11.08 3.12 15.01
CA LYS A 234 -10.97 2.05 16.02
C LYS A 234 -9.94 2.39 17.10
N TYR A 235 -8.87 3.06 16.70
CA TYR A 235 -7.72 3.34 17.54
C TYR A 235 -7.55 4.82 17.83
N LYS A 236 -7.03 5.12 19.01
CA LYS A 236 -6.79 6.48 19.49
C LYS A 236 -5.65 7.03 18.68
N ILE A 237 -5.89 8.16 18.03
CA ILE A 237 -4.88 8.82 17.23
C ILE A 237 -4.10 9.75 18.15
N GLU A 238 -2.86 9.39 18.44
CA GLU A 238 -1.91 10.27 19.11
C GLU A 238 -0.83 10.65 18.09
N ASN A 239 -0.52 11.94 18.01
CA ASN A 239 0.53 12.44 17.10
C ASN A 239 0.29 12.13 15.61
N GLY A 240 -0.98 12.01 15.19
CA GLY A 240 -1.33 11.75 13.80
C GLY A 240 -1.10 10.32 13.33
N GLN A 241 -0.74 9.42 14.26
CA GLN A 241 -0.67 7.97 14.04
C GLN A 241 -1.69 7.28 14.95
N GLU A 242 -2.33 6.25 14.44
CA GLU A 242 -3.15 5.35 15.26
C GLU A 242 -2.25 4.65 16.29
N THR A 243 -2.59 4.79 17.57
CA THR A 243 -1.93 4.07 18.66
C THR A 243 -2.56 2.69 18.82
N LYS A 244 -2.04 1.86 19.73
CA LYS A 244 -2.69 0.60 20.09
C LYS A 244 -3.85 0.76 21.08
N GLU A 245 -4.09 1.97 21.58
CA GLU A 245 -5.19 2.22 22.50
C GLU A 245 -6.50 2.32 21.70
N ILE A 246 -7.49 1.51 22.03
CA ILE A 246 -8.80 1.55 21.38
C ILE A 246 -9.57 2.80 21.84
N VAL A 247 -10.17 3.57 20.91
CA VAL A 247 -11.12 4.63 21.28
C VAL A 247 -12.39 3.96 21.74
N GLN A 248 -12.52 3.81 23.06
CA GLN A 248 -13.71 3.22 23.67
C GLN A 248 -14.95 4.03 23.29
N ASN A 249 -15.90 3.38 22.63
CA ASN A 249 -17.18 3.97 22.24
C ASN A 249 -18.29 3.04 22.69
N ARG A 250 -18.75 3.25 23.94
CA ARG A 250 -19.60 2.30 24.66
C ARG A 250 -21.01 2.82 24.81
N ILE A 251 -21.97 1.96 24.52
CA ILE A 251 -23.40 2.22 24.60
C ILE A 251 -24.02 1.17 25.52
N VAL A 252 -25.00 1.57 26.34
CA VAL A 252 -25.70 0.62 27.23
C VAL A 252 -26.70 -0.19 26.43
N ALA A 253 -26.62 -1.52 26.54
CA ALA A 253 -27.52 -2.45 25.87
C ALA A 253 -28.88 -2.53 26.60
N PRO A 254 -29.97 -2.91 25.89
CA PRO A 254 -31.26 -3.16 26.53
C PRO A 254 -31.17 -4.28 27.60
N ASN A 255 -32.16 -4.33 28.48
CA ASN A 255 -32.23 -5.21 29.65
C ASN A 255 -31.17 -4.94 30.74
N THR A 256 -30.46 -3.81 30.65
CA THR A 256 -29.48 -3.38 31.66
C THR A 256 -30.16 -2.59 32.78
N SER A 257 -29.90 -2.97 34.03
CA SER A 257 -30.39 -2.27 35.22
C SER A 257 -29.29 -1.42 35.86
N ILE A 258 -29.58 -0.14 36.14
CA ILE A 258 -28.69 0.77 36.85
C ILE A 258 -29.34 1.26 38.14
N ARG A 259 -28.54 1.60 39.15
CA ARG A 259 -29.02 2.15 40.43
C ARG A 259 -28.45 3.52 40.68
N GLU A 260 -29.31 4.44 41.05
CA GLU A 260 -28.94 5.80 41.43
C GLU A 260 -29.58 6.13 42.78
N THR A 261 -28.95 7.04 43.54
CA THR A 261 -29.49 7.52 44.81
C THR A 261 -29.98 8.96 44.61
N LYS A 262 -31.29 9.17 44.72
CA LYS A 262 -31.93 10.47 44.58
C LYS A 262 -32.74 10.73 45.85
N ASN A 263 -32.56 11.89 46.48
CA ASN A 263 -33.24 12.27 47.73
C ASN A 263 -33.18 11.17 48.83
N ASN A 264 -32.01 10.56 49.04
CA ASN A 264 -31.77 9.44 49.97
C ASN A 264 -32.60 8.15 49.71
N LYS A 265 -33.26 8.04 48.55
CA LYS A 265 -33.90 6.81 48.08
C LYS A 265 -33.07 6.19 46.96
N ARG A 266 -32.90 4.87 47.01
CA ARG A 266 -32.27 4.11 45.92
C ARG A 266 -33.33 3.78 44.88
N GLU A 267 -33.13 4.29 43.67
CA GLU A 267 -33.99 4.01 42.51
C GLU A 267 -33.24 3.07 41.57
N THR A 268 -33.93 2.06 41.04
CA THR A 268 -33.39 1.17 40.00
C THR A 268 -34.04 1.53 38.69
N LEU A 269 -33.25 1.96 37.71
CA LEU A 269 -33.68 2.33 36.37
C LEU A 269 -33.26 1.25 35.39
N LYS A 270 -33.99 1.10 34.28
CA LYS A 270 -33.74 0.05 33.28
C LYS A 270 -33.66 0.62 31.88
N TYR A 271 -32.76 0.04 31.08
CA TYR A 271 -32.76 0.18 29.63
C TYR A 271 -33.69 -0.90 29.06
N GLU A 272 -34.63 -0.51 28.21
CA GLU A 272 -35.71 -1.39 27.74
C GLU A 272 -35.81 -1.31 26.21
N ALA A 273 -35.81 -2.45 25.52
CA ALA A 273 -36.09 -2.48 24.09
C ALA A 273 -37.55 -2.07 23.85
N VAL A 274 -37.76 -1.16 22.88
CA VAL A 274 -39.09 -0.64 22.54
C VAL A 274 -39.73 -1.47 21.43
N ASN A 275 -38.92 -2.03 20.53
CA ASN A 275 -39.33 -2.95 19.48
C ASN A 275 -38.50 -4.24 19.53
N ASP A 276 -38.62 -5.10 18.50
CA ASP A 276 -37.82 -6.32 18.34
C ASP A 276 -36.36 -5.99 17.96
N TRP A 277 -35.69 -5.25 18.85
CA TRP A 277 -34.34 -4.71 18.67
C TRP A 277 -33.34 -5.81 18.34
N GLU A 278 -33.44 -6.97 18.99
CA GLU A 278 -32.49 -8.07 18.79
C GLU A 278 -32.53 -8.60 17.35
N ASN A 279 -33.73 -8.80 16.80
CA ASN A 279 -33.92 -9.39 15.47
C ASN A 279 -34.07 -8.36 14.35
N SER A 280 -34.00 -7.06 14.66
CA SER A 280 -34.04 -6.00 13.66
C SER A 280 -32.86 -6.15 12.69
N SER A 281 -33.16 -6.23 11.39
CA SER A 281 -32.23 -6.24 10.27
C SER A 281 -32.71 -5.25 9.21
N HIS A 282 -31.97 -5.07 8.10
CA HIS A 282 -32.36 -4.12 7.05
C HIS A 282 -32.60 -2.70 7.59
N LEU A 283 -31.67 -2.26 8.45
CA LEU A 283 -31.84 -1.03 9.21
C LEU A 283 -31.79 0.18 8.27
N ALA A 284 -32.60 1.21 8.58
CA ALA A 284 -32.61 2.45 7.83
C ALA A 284 -31.23 3.11 7.81
N SER A 285 -30.94 3.86 6.75
CA SER A 285 -29.70 4.60 6.60
C SER A 285 -29.68 5.84 7.49
N LEU A 286 -28.54 6.11 8.13
CA LEU A 286 -28.28 7.36 8.84
C LEU A 286 -28.45 8.56 7.89
N ARG A 287 -27.98 8.43 6.65
CA ARG A 287 -28.13 9.47 5.62
C ARG A 287 -29.60 9.77 5.35
N GLU A 288 -30.41 8.74 5.10
CA GLU A 288 -31.86 8.91 4.85
C GLU A 288 -32.58 9.58 6.03
N ILE A 289 -32.21 9.22 7.26
CA ILE A 289 -32.79 9.79 8.48
C ILE A 289 -32.42 11.28 8.60
N LEU A 290 -31.14 11.62 8.41
CA LEU A 290 -30.64 12.99 8.54
C LEU A 290 -31.13 13.90 7.38
N ASP A 291 -31.18 13.37 6.16
CA ASP A 291 -31.73 14.07 4.98
C ASP A 291 -33.20 14.43 5.19
N LYS A 292 -33.99 13.52 5.77
CA LYS A 292 -35.39 13.80 6.13
C LYS A 292 -35.52 14.93 7.17
N TRP A 293 -34.50 15.12 8.02
CA TRP A 293 -34.43 16.21 8.98
C TRP A 293 -33.78 17.47 8.39
N ASN A 294 -33.31 17.43 7.14
CA ASN A 294 -32.54 18.47 6.47
C ASN A 294 -31.31 18.88 7.28
N VAL A 295 -30.60 17.88 7.83
CA VAL A 295 -29.37 18.06 8.60
C VAL A 295 -28.24 17.36 7.87
N ASP A 296 -27.23 18.12 7.47
CA ASP A 296 -26.01 17.57 6.90
C ASP A 296 -24.84 17.82 7.87
N ILE A 297 -24.30 16.73 8.41
CA ILE A 297 -23.09 16.71 9.23
C ILE A 297 -21.98 15.89 8.56
N GLU A 298 -22.17 15.53 7.28
CA GLU A 298 -21.23 14.75 6.51
C GLU A 298 -20.02 15.58 6.16
N MET A 299 -18.84 15.05 6.45
CA MET A 299 -17.60 15.68 6.00
C MET A 299 -17.34 15.32 4.53
N SER A 300 -17.05 16.33 3.71
CA SER A 300 -16.64 16.07 2.32
C SER A 300 -15.33 15.25 2.27
N LEU A 301 -15.14 14.46 1.21
CA LEU A 301 -13.88 13.70 1.00
C LEU A 301 -12.67 14.66 0.97
N GLU A 302 -12.84 15.82 0.37
CA GLU A 302 -11.81 16.85 0.28
C GLU A 302 -11.43 17.39 1.66
N GLU A 303 -12.40 17.71 2.52
CA GLU A 303 -12.14 18.16 3.89
C GLU A 303 -11.52 17.06 4.76
N TYR A 304 -11.93 15.80 4.57
CA TYR A 304 -11.34 14.67 5.28
C TYR A 304 -9.86 14.47 4.91
N VAL A 305 -9.55 14.44 3.61
CA VAL A 305 -8.17 14.31 3.13
C VAL A 305 -7.34 15.55 3.49
N GLN A 306 -7.94 16.73 3.43
CA GLN A 306 -7.28 17.97 3.84
C GLN A 306 -6.98 17.96 5.34
N GLN A 307 -7.89 17.46 6.19
CA GLN A 307 -7.60 17.26 7.62
C GLN A 307 -6.44 16.28 7.84
N GLN A 308 -6.38 15.18 7.09
CA GLN A 308 -5.28 14.21 7.19
C GLN A 308 -3.94 14.83 6.76
N LEU A 309 -3.94 15.62 5.68
CA LEU A 309 -2.74 16.34 5.22
C LEU A 309 -2.32 17.45 6.19
N ASP A 310 -3.26 18.22 6.72
CA ASP A 310 -2.99 19.26 7.71
C ASP A 310 -2.42 18.67 9.00
N ARG A 311 -2.85 17.46 9.37
CA ARG A 311 -2.25 16.68 10.48
C ARG A 311 -0.83 16.24 10.15
N LYS A 312 -0.55 15.77 8.92
CA LYS A 312 0.81 15.40 8.47
C LYS A 312 1.77 16.59 8.45
N TYR A 313 1.32 17.76 7.98
CA TYR A 313 2.14 18.99 7.99
C TYR A 313 2.42 19.51 9.40
N GLY A 314 1.52 19.26 10.35
CA GLY A 314 1.66 19.65 11.74
C GLY A 314 2.40 18.65 12.63
N GLN A 315 2.90 17.52 12.08
CA GLN A 315 3.66 16.53 12.83
C GLN A 315 5.04 17.08 13.20
N GLN A 316 5.41 16.94 14.47
CA GLN A 316 6.62 17.54 15.06
C GLN A 316 7.46 16.54 15.85
N ILE A 317 6.93 15.35 16.08
CA ILE A 317 7.66 14.28 16.74
C ILE A 317 8.26 13.42 15.63
N THR A 318 9.57 13.26 15.66
CA THR A 318 10.34 12.42 14.73
C THR A 318 10.21 10.93 15.09
N ASP A 319 10.63 10.05 14.18
CA ASP A 319 10.52 8.58 14.34
C ASP A 319 11.30 8.05 15.57
N ASP A 320 12.31 8.78 16.05
CA ASP A 320 13.11 8.50 17.26
C ASP A 320 12.56 9.15 18.54
N GLY A 321 11.38 9.78 18.46
CA GLY A 321 10.68 10.36 19.62
C GLY A 321 11.19 11.74 20.05
N THR A 322 12.00 12.41 19.22
CA THR A 322 12.44 13.79 19.50
C THR A 322 11.43 14.81 18.96
N ILE A 323 11.41 16.01 19.55
CA ILE A 323 10.62 17.13 19.03
C ILE A 323 11.51 17.89 18.05
N GLU A 324 11.03 17.99 16.84
CA GLU A 324 11.69 18.70 15.77
C GLU A 324 11.87 20.19 16.10
N GLN A 325 13.03 20.75 15.75
CA GLN A 325 13.25 22.18 15.90
C GLN A 325 12.46 22.98 14.87
N MET A 326 11.84 24.06 15.33
CA MET A 326 11.16 25.01 14.46
C MET A 326 12.21 25.83 13.69
N ASN A 327 12.08 25.93 12.37
CA ASN A 327 12.99 26.75 11.57
C ASN A 327 12.69 28.25 11.69
N ASP A 328 13.70 29.07 11.41
CA ASP A 328 13.65 30.52 11.62
C ASP A 328 12.56 31.21 10.80
N GLU A 329 12.29 30.74 9.57
CA GLU A 329 11.22 31.29 8.71
C GLU A 329 9.84 31.09 9.35
N LEU A 330 9.55 29.88 9.85
CA LEU A 330 8.29 29.58 10.55
C LEU A 330 8.22 30.28 11.91
N ALA A 331 9.33 30.33 12.65
CA ALA A 331 9.40 31.00 13.95
C ALA A 331 9.10 32.50 13.82
N GLN A 332 9.67 33.16 12.80
CA GLN A 332 9.40 34.57 12.53
C GLN A 332 7.93 34.80 12.17
N ALA A 333 7.37 33.98 11.27
CA ALA A 333 5.96 34.08 10.91
C ALA A 333 5.05 33.85 12.14
N CYS A 334 5.41 32.92 13.03
CA CYS A 334 4.69 32.74 14.28
C CYS A 334 4.71 34.02 15.14
N VAL A 335 5.89 34.64 15.32
CA VAL A 335 6.05 35.89 16.09
C VAL A 335 5.27 37.05 15.48
N ASP A 336 5.26 37.17 14.15
CA ASP A 336 4.56 38.24 13.44
C ASP A 336 3.03 38.11 13.53
N GLY A 337 2.53 36.88 13.64
CA GLY A 337 1.10 36.56 13.79
C GLY A 337 0.55 36.76 15.20
N LEU A 338 1.39 36.89 16.24
CA LEU A 338 0.99 37.12 17.63
C LEU A 338 0.56 38.58 17.87
N LYS A 339 -0.52 39.00 17.20
CA LYS A 339 -1.09 40.35 17.27
C LYS A 339 -2.60 40.27 17.41
N ASN A 340 -3.18 41.28 18.05
CA ASN A 340 -4.62 41.43 18.27
C ASN A 340 -5.26 40.27 19.06
N LEU A 341 -4.51 39.60 19.93
CA LEU A 341 -5.02 38.54 20.80
C LEU A 341 -5.50 39.08 22.15
N ASP A 342 -6.58 38.50 22.68
CA ASP A 342 -6.98 38.67 24.08
C ASP A 342 -6.27 37.60 24.93
N ILE A 343 -5.39 38.04 25.85
CA ILE A 343 -4.49 37.16 26.61
C ILE A 343 -4.91 37.10 28.09
N HIS A 344 -5.13 35.86 28.54
CA HIS A 344 -5.64 35.51 29.85
C HIS A 344 -4.55 34.90 30.74
N ASN A 345 -4.78 34.92 32.05
CA ASN A 345 -3.81 34.46 33.04
C ASN A 345 -3.80 32.94 33.22
N TYR A 346 -4.98 32.33 33.32
CA TYR A 346 -5.12 30.92 33.69
C TYR A 346 -5.19 30.02 32.46
N PRO A 347 -4.63 28.80 32.52
CA PRO A 347 -4.70 27.87 31.41
C PRO A 347 -6.14 27.33 31.28
N GLN A 348 -6.82 27.78 30.23
CA GLN A 348 -7.96 27.08 29.64
C GLN A 348 -7.48 26.27 28.42
N PRO A 349 -8.28 25.32 27.92
CA PRO A 349 -8.02 24.71 26.61
C PRO A 349 -7.70 25.80 25.56
N ILE A 350 -6.62 25.59 24.80
CA ILE A 350 -6.09 26.61 23.86
C ILE A 350 -7.14 27.03 22.81
N ASN A 351 -8.14 26.21 22.51
CA ASN A 351 -9.22 26.57 21.60
C ASN A 351 -10.25 27.55 22.21
N MET A 352 -10.26 27.73 23.53
CA MET A 352 -11.17 28.63 24.24
C MET A 352 -10.52 29.99 24.50
N GLU A 353 -9.34 30.02 25.11
CA GLU A 353 -8.64 31.26 25.47
C GLU A 353 -7.12 31.12 25.28
N VAL A 354 -6.46 32.21 24.89
CA VAL A 354 -5.00 32.27 24.83
C VAL A 354 -4.45 32.60 26.22
N SER A 355 -3.62 31.71 26.78
CA SER A 355 -2.96 31.97 28.05
C SER A 355 -1.58 32.61 27.86
N LEU A 356 -1.21 33.50 28.79
CA LEU A 356 0.11 34.12 28.79
C LEU A 356 1.24 33.07 28.92
N LEU A 357 1.00 32.01 29.71
CA LEU A 357 1.90 30.87 29.85
C LEU A 357 2.16 30.17 28.50
N SER A 358 1.09 29.91 27.71
CA SER A 358 1.24 29.25 26.42
C SER A 358 2.05 30.06 25.41
N ILE A 359 1.93 31.39 25.43
CA ILE A 359 2.75 32.27 24.57
C ILE A 359 4.21 32.19 24.99
N PHE A 360 4.52 32.32 26.28
CA PHE A 360 5.90 32.24 26.76
C PHE A 360 6.54 30.87 26.50
N SER A 361 5.83 29.77 26.76
CA SER A 361 6.31 28.44 26.38
C SER A 361 6.65 28.35 24.89
N GLY A 362 5.86 28.99 24.03
CA GLY A 362 6.15 29.12 22.60
C GLY A 362 7.43 29.88 22.32
N LEU A 363 7.52 31.12 22.81
CA LEU A 363 8.64 32.01 22.51
C LEU A 363 9.98 31.49 23.05
N TYR A 364 10.00 30.96 24.28
CA TYR A 364 11.22 30.37 24.86
C TYR A 364 11.66 29.09 24.14
N GLY A 365 10.77 28.46 23.38
CA GLY A 365 11.11 27.34 22.50
C GLY A 365 11.78 27.72 21.18
N ILE A 366 11.82 29.01 20.83
CA ILE A 366 12.48 29.47 19.61
C ILE A 366 14.00 29.53 19.85
N SER A 367 14.75 28.79 19.02
CA SER A 367 16.21 28.73 19.08
C SER A 367 16.88 30.06 18.75
N ASN A 368 16.38 30.76 17.72
CA ASN A 368 16.92 32.05 17.29
C ASN A 368 16.58 33.14 18.31
N GLU A 369 17.62 33.68 18.96
CA GLU A 369 17.50 34.65 20.04
C GLU A 369 16.87 35.97 19.60
N SER A 370 17.18 36.46 18.40
CA SER A 370 16.64 37.72 17.89
C SER A 370 15.12 37.63 17.70
N ILE A 371 14.65 36.52 17.11
CA ILE A 371 13.23 36.25 16.88
C ILE A 371 12.49 36.13 18.22
N ARG A 372 13.08 35.40 19.17
CA ARG A 372 12.52 35.22 20.52
C ARG A 372 12.35 36.55 21.24
N LEU A 373 13.38 37.40 21.27
CA LEU A 373 13.34 38.70 21.96
C LEU A 373 12.29 39.63 21.33
N GLN A 374 12.19 39.64 20.00
CA GLN A 374 11.14 40.37 19.29
C GLN A 374 9.75 39.89 19.70
N GLY A 375 9.52 38.57 19.73
CA GLY A 375 8.25 37.99 20.13
C GLY A 375 7.85 38.34 21.57
N ILE A 376 8.79 38.37 22.50
CA ILE A 376 8.53 38.78 23.89
C ILE A 376 8.12 40.25 23.96
N SER A 377 8.80 41.12 23.22
CA SER A 377 8.43 42.55 23.12
C SER A 377 7.04 42.74 22.53
N ASN A 378 6.67 41.94 21.52
CA ASN A 378 5.40 42.03 20.83
C ASN A 378 4.18 41.74 21.72
N ILE A 379 4.34 40.94 22.80
CA ILE A 379 3.23 40.53 23.67
C ILE A 379 2.46 41.75 24.18
N ARG A 380 3.17 42.71 24.80
CA ARG A 380 2.53 43.91 25.37
C ARG A 380 2.23 44.97 24.32
N GLN A 381 2.99 44.98 23.22
CA GLN A 381 2.89 46.01 22.20
C GLN A 381 1.67 45.83 21.29
N PHE A 382 1.31 44.58 20.96
CA PHE A 382 0.32 44.29 19.92
C PHE A 382 -0.88 43.47 20.41
N ASN A 383 -0.97 43.13 21.69
CA ASN A 383 -2.04 42.29 22.24
C ASN A 383 -2.66 42.91 23.49
N LYS A 384 -3.86 42.45 23.85
CA LYS A 384 -4.60 42.95 25.00
C LYS A 384 -4.54 41.95 26.15
N LEU A 385 -3.92 42.34 27.25
CA LEU A 385 -3.79 41.50 28.44
C LEU A 385 -4.89 41.79 29.44
N SER A 386 -5.46 40.73 30.03
CA SER A 386 -6.32 40.87 31.21
C SER A 386 -5.52 41.41 32.41
N ALA A 387 -6.19 42.10 33.34
CA ALA A 387 -5.53 42.66 34.53
C ALA A 387 -4.76 41.61 35.36
N ASN A 388 -5.29 40.38 35.43
CA ASN A 388 -4.62 39.26 36.08
C ASN A 388 -3.41 38.74 35.30
N ALA A 389 -3.46 38.76 33.96
CA ALA A 389 -2.32 38.38 33.13
C ALA A 389 -1.18 39.41 33.27
N GLU A 390 -1.51 40.69 33.34
CA GLU A 390 -0.53 41.76 33.56
C GLU A 390 0.16 41.63 34.91
N LYS A 391 -0.62 41.38 35.98
CA LYS A 391 -0.08 41.19 37.34
C LYS A 391 0.88 40.01 37.46
N ASN A 392 0.64 38.94 36.70
CA ASN A 392 1.40 37.69 36.78
C ASN A 392 2.42 37.51 35.64
N TYR A 393 2.70 38.57 34.87
CA TYR A 393 3.52 38.50 33.67
C TYR A 393 4.90 37.86 33.89
N GLY A 394 5.63 38.29 34.92
CA GLY A 394 6.96 37.74 35.24
C GLY A 394 6.94 36.27 35.70
N GLN A 395 5.89 35.87 36.42
CA GLN A 395 5.71 34.48 36.84
C GLN A 395 5.40 33.57 35.63
N ALA A 396 4.53 34.03 34.73
CA ALA A 396 4.21 33.31 33.50
C ALA A 396 5.43 33.17 32.58
N ALA A 397 6.26 34.22 32.46
CA ALA A 397 7.52 34.18 31.72
C ALA A 397 8.46 33.09 32.26
N SER A 398 8.72 33.12 33.57
CA SER A 398 9.60 32.15 34.24
C SER A 398 9.07 30.71 34.14
N ALA A 399 7.75 30.54 34.17
CA ALA A 399 7.12 29.22 34.05
C ALA A 399 7.16 28.69 32.61
N GLY A 400 6.99 29.56 31.61
CA GLY A 400 7.08 29.19 30.19
C GLY A 400 8.49 28.75 29.79
N GLU A 401 9.52 29.42 30.31
CA GLU A 401 10.92 29.07 30.08
C GLU A 401 11.27 27.66 30.57
N ARG A 402 10.63 27.18 31.64
CA ARG A 402 10.84 25.82 32.17
C ARG A 402 10.28 24.72 31.28
N LYS A 403 9.32 25.04 30.42
CA LYS A 403 8.65 24.09 29.50
C LYS A 403 8.52 24.71 28.12
N PRO A 404 9.64 24.88 27.39
CA PRO A 404 9.64 25.45 26.06
C PRO A 404 8.98 24.48 25.07
N ASN A 405 8.11 25.01 24.22
CA ASN A 405 7.48 24.29 23.12
C ASN A 405 7.10 25.29 22.02
N PRO A 406 7.98 25.55 21.04
CA PRO A 406 7.77 26.59 20.03
C PRO A 406 6.51 26.37 19.19
N TRP A 407 6.15 25.11 19.02
CA TRP A 407 5.04 24.71 18.17
C TRP A 407 3.65 24.98 18.77
N ILE A 408 3.56 25.34 20.04
CA ILE A 408 2.31 25.84 20.62
C ILE A 408 1.85 27.12 19.91
N LEU A 409 2.78 27.89 19.32
CA LEU A 409 2.48 29.12 18.59
C LEU A 409 1.63 28.84 17.35
N THR A 410 1.90 27.76 16.61
CA THR A 410 1.08 27.39 15.44
C THR A 410 -0.34 27.02 15.85
N LYS A 411 -0.51 26.37 17.01
CA LYS A 411 -1.84 26.06 17.58
C LYS A 411 -2.58 27.33 18.00
N ILE A 412 -1.91 28.26 18.68
CA ILE A 412 -2.50 29.55 19.07
C ILE A 412 -3.02 30.28 17.83
N LEU A 413 -2.20 30.40 16.78
CA LEU A 413 -2.59 31.06 15.53
C LEU A 413 -3.73 30.32 14.84
N ARG A 414 -3.72 28.98 14.82
CA ARG A 414 -4.81 28.19 14.23
C ARG A 414 -6.19 28.49 14.84
N TYR A 415 -6.26 28.66 16.16
CA TYR A 415 -7.52 28.86 16.86
C TYR A 415 -7.92 30.34 16.98
N HIS A 416 -6.95 31.23 17.20
CA HIS A 416 -7.22 32.64 17.55
C HIS A 416 -6.84 33.64 16.46
N ASN A 417 -6.19 33.17 15.38
CA ASN A 417 -5.86 33.98 14.21
C ASN A 417 -5.96 33.15 12.92
N LYS A 418 -7.16 32.60 12.68
CA LYS A 418 -7.43 31.58 11.65
C LYS A 418 -7.01 32.02 10.24
N ASP A 419 -7.32 33.26 9.86
CA ASP A 419 -6.99 33.77 8.52
C ASP A 419 -5.48 33.84 8.30
N TYR A 420 -4.73 34.33 9.29
CA TYR A 420 -3.27 34.35 9.24
C TYR A 420 -2.67 32.94 9.19
N TYR A 421 -3.25 32.01 9.95
CA TYR A 421 -2.82 30.61 9.94
C TYR A 421 -2.98 29.97 8.56
N GLU A 422 -4.15 30.10 7.93
CA GLU A 422 -4.41 29.51 6.62
C GLU A 422 -3.57 30.16 5.51
N GLN A 423 -3.34 31.48 5.56
CA GLN A 423 -2.63 32.21 4.51
C GLN A 423 -1.10 32.14 4.63
N ILE A 424 -0.55 32.09 5.84
CA ILE A 424 0.91 32.21 6.08
C ILE A 424 1.48 30.94 6.71
N ILE A 425 0.93 30.50 7.85
CA ILE A 425 1.51 29.41 8.64
C ILE A 425 1.38 28.06 7.93
N LYS A 426 0.19 27.73 7.42
CA LYS A 426 -0.09 26.44 6.77
C LYS A 426 0.74 26.21 5.51
N PRO A 427 0.93 27.19 4.60
CA PRO A 427 1.87 27.06 3.48
C PRO A 427 3.31 26.81 3.92
N LEU A 428 3.79 27.48 4.98
CA LEU A 428 5.14 27.27 5.52
C LEU A 428 5.31 25.87 6.12
N LEU A 429 4.31 25.36 6.83
CA LEU A 429 4.30 23.98 7.35
C LEU A 429 4.40 22.96 6.20
N LYS A 430 3.64 23.17 5.12
CA LYS A 430 3.71 22.33 3.92
C LYS A 430 5.10 22.37 3.26
N LYS A 431 5.65 23.57 3.06
CA LYS A 431 7.00 23.78 2.49
C LYS A 431 8.07 23.04 3.30
N ASN A 432 8.00 23.16 4.64
CA ASN A 432 8.94 22.49 5.54
C ASN A 432 8.85 20.96 5.45
N TYR A 433 7.64 20.40 5.40
CA TYR A 433 7.43 18.97 5.23
C TYR A 433 8.02 18.45 3.92
N GLU A 434 7.78 19.16 2.80
CA GLU A 434 8.32 18.78 1.50
C GLU A 434 9.85 18.86 1.43
N ALA A 435 10.45 19.88 2.07
CA ALA A 435 11.90 20.01 2.17
C ALA A 435 12.54 18.82 2.91
N LYS A 436 11.98 18.42 4.05
CA LYS A 436 12.47 17.26 4.83
C LYS A 436 12.33 15.95 4.08
N LYS A 437 11.22 15.77 3.36
CA LYS A 437 11.04 14.58 2.51
C LYS A 437 12.16 14.47 1.47
N LYS A 438 12.57 15.61 0.88
CA LYS A 438 13.71 15.68 -0.04
C LYS A 438 15.04 15.45 0.69
N GLU A 439 15.26 16.01 1.86
CA GLU A 439 16.48 15.79 2.66
C GLU A 439 16.64 14.31 3.04
N LYS A 440 15.59 13.64 3.49
CA LYS A 440 15.61 12.19 3.77
C LYS A 440 15.96 11.39 2.52
N GLN A 441 15.39 11.75 1.36
CA GLN A 441 15.74 11.13 0.08
C GLN A 441 17.21 11.37 -0.30
N ILE A 442 17.74 12.57 -0.09
CA ILE A 442 19.15 12.91 -0.35
C ILE A 442 20.06 12.11 0.59
N LEU A 443 19.71 12.01 1.87
CA LEU A 443 20.48 11.25 2.86
C LEU A 443 20.56 9.77 2.49
N ILE A 444 19.43 9.14 2.12
CA ILE A 444 19.40 7.77 1.59
C ILE A 444 20.27 7.67 0.33
N ASN A 445 20.15 8.64 -0.58
CA ASN A 445 20.99 8.70 -1.78
C ASN A 445 22.48 8.87 -1.50
N GLN A 446 22.89 9.39 -0.33
CA GLN A 446 24.30 9.51 0.02
C GLN A 446 24.82 8.28 0.78
N THR A 447 24.01 7.72 1.67
CA THR A 447 24.44 6.68 2.63
C THR A 447 24.23 5.25 2.12
N LEU A 448 23.22 5.00 1.27
CA LEU A 448 22.89 3.66 0.82
C LEU A 448 23.94 3.13 -0.16
N ILE A 449 24.63 2.04 0.19
CA ILE A 449 25.59 1.36 -0.68
C ILE A 449 24.83 0.31 -1.51
N PRO A 450 24.78 0.41 -2.86
CA PRO A 450 24.07 -0.56 -3.69
C PRO A 450 24.69 -1.95 -3.61
N ASN A 451 23.84 -2.99 -3.64
CA ASN A 451 24.31 -4.35 -3.80
C ASN A 451 24.93 -4.56 -5.19
N LYS A 452 25.84 -5.54 -5.31
CA LYS A 452 26.33 -6.01 -6.60
C LYS A 452 25.37 -7.06 -7.14
N ILE A 453 25.05 -7.01 -8.43
CA ILE A 453 24.33 -8.10 -9.10
C ILE A 453 25.24 -9.34 -9.09
N ASP A 454 24.74 -10.41 -8.46
CA ASP A 454 25.41 -11.71 -8.35
C ASP A 454 24.53 -12.79 -9.01
N LEU A 455 25.06 -13.46 -10.03
CA LEU A 455 24.40 -14.57 -10.73
C LEU A 455 24.47 -15.91 -9.99
N THR A 456 25.18 -16.01 -8.88
CA THR A 456 25.18 -17.19 -8.00
C THR A 456 24.10 -17.13 -6.92
N ASP A 457 23.64 -15.93 -6.59
CA ASP A 457 22.46 -15.67 -5.76
C ASP A 457 21.18 -16.09 -6.52
N ASP A 458 20.23 -16.74 -5.86
CA ASP A 458 18.98 -17.21 -6.45
C ASP A 458 17.88 -16.14 -6.45
N PHE A 459 18.10 -15.00 -5.80
CA PHE A 459 17.14 -13.91 -5.76
C PHE A 459 16.86 -13.31 -7.14
N THR A 460 15.58 -13.18 -7.47
CA THR A 460 15.05 -12.74 -8.77
C THR A 460 13.90 -11.75 -8.60
N LEU A 461 13.41 -11.21 -9.71
CA LEU A 461 12.23 -10.36 -9.71
C LEU A 461 10.98 -11.06 -9.13
N LEU A 462 10.87 -12.39 -9.26
CA LEU A 462 9.79 -13.17 -8.65
C LEU A 462 9.82 -13.07 -7.13
N HIS A 463 10.99 -13.29 -6.51
CA HIS A 463 11.17 -13.15 -5.07
C HIS A 463 10.84 -11.73 -4.59
N LEU A 464 11.28 -10.70 -5.33
CA LEU A 464 10.93 -9.32 -5.00
C LEU A 464 9.42 -9.08 -5.03
N GLN A 465 8.72 -9.66 -6.02
CA GLN A 465 7.27 -9.59 -6.14
C GLN A 465 6.55 -10.35 -5.02
N GLU A 466 7.03 -11.53 -4.63
CA GLU A 466 6.51 -12.29 -3.49
C GLU A 466 6.69 -11.53 -2.18
N LYS A 467 7.89 -11.00 -1.91
CA LYS A 467 8.14 -10.15 -0.73
C LYS A 467 7.22 -8.93 -0.68
N ALA A 468 6.98 -8.31 -1.83
CA ALA A 468 6.07 -7.16 -1.93
C ALA A 468 4.61 -7.56 -1.69
N ALA A 469 4.17 -8.68 -2.25
CA ALA A 469 2.81 -9.21 -2.09
C ALA A 469 2.53 -9.67 -0.65
N ASN A 470 3.53 -10.25 0.00
CA ASN A 470 3.50 -10.66 1.41
C ASN A 470 3.64 -9.47 2.38
N GLY A 471 3.91 -8.28 1.85
CA GLY A 471 4.15 -7.08 2.63
C GLY A 471 5.32 -7.26 3.58
N GLU A 472 6.47 -7.76 3.11
CA GLU A 472 7.66 -8.03 3.95
C GLU A 472 8.58 -6.81 4.11
N TYR A 473 8.44 -5.80 3.26
CA TYR A 473 9.31 -4.61 3.30
C TYR A 473 8.88 -3.64 4.39
N GLU A 474 9.75 -3.21 5.28
CA GLU A 474 9.38 -2.20 6.30
C GLU A 474 9.49 -0.76 5.77
N ASN A 475 10.37 -0.53 4.79
CA ASN A 475 10.67 0.79 4.25
C ASN A 475 11.21 0.72 2.80
N GLU A 476 11.30 1.88 2.13
CA GLU A 476 11.80 1.96 0.75
C GLU A 476 13.26 1.48 0.61
N GLU A 477 14.10 1.63 1.64
CA GLU A 477 15.52 1.26 1.59
C GLU A 477 15.71 -0.23 1.35
N GLN A 478 14.93 -1.08 2.01
CA GLN A 478 14.96 -2.52 1.79
C GLN A 478 14.56 -2.88 0.34
N VAL A 479 13.58 -2.17 -0.23
CA VAL A 479 13.17 -2.37 -1.63
C VAL A 479 14.29 -1.95 -2.59
N ILE A 480 14.97 -0.82 -2.32
CA ILE A 480 16.11 -0.37 -3.14
C ILE A 480 17.24 -1.39 -3.06
N MET A 481 17.57 -1.88 -1.86
CA MET A 481 18.61 -2.91 -1.67
C MET A 481 18.31 -4.16 -2.51
N ASP A 482 17.07 -4.66 -2.47
CA ASP A 482 16.69 -5.83 -3.27
C ASP A 482 16.64 -5.52 -4.78
N LEU A 483 16.20 -4.33 -5.19
CA LEU A 483 16.27 -3.91 -6.59
C LEU A 483 17.71 -3.82 -7.10
N THR A 484 18.67 -3.34 -6.29
CA THR A 484 20.09 -3.21 -6.72
C THR A 484 20.77 -4.56 -6.92
N ARG A 485 20.24 -5.64 -6.33
CA ARG A 485 20.67 -7.03 -6.61
C ARG A 485 20.23 -7.52 -8.00
N LEU A 486 19.24 -6.86 -8.59
CA LEU A 486 18.55 -7.30 -9.79
C LEU A 486 18.81 -6.42 -11.01
N LEU A 487 18.96 -5.10 -10.82
CA LEU A 487 18.85 -4.14 -11.92
C LEU A 487 19.96 -3.11 -11.87
N VAL A 488 20.54 -2.79 -13.04
CA VAL A 488 21.36 -1.60 -13.27
C VAL A 488 21.06 -1.05 -14.66
N TYR A 489 21.46 0.19 -14.94
CA TYR A 489 21.40 0.76 -16.28
C TYR A 489 22.67 1.56 -16.60
N TYR A 490 22.94 1.75 -17.89
CA TYR A 490 24.06 2.53 -18.40
C TYR A 490 23.71 3.12 -19.77
N GLU A 491 24.45 4.17 -20.14
CA GLU A 491 24.28 4.86 -21.42
C GLU A 491 24.58 3.92 -22.60
N GLY A 492 23.60 3.75 -23.49
CA GLY A 492 23.75 3.08 -24.77
C GLY A 492 23.97 4.08 -25.91
N GLU A 493 24.05 3.60 -27.16
CA GLU A 493 24.28 4.47 -28.32
C GLU A 493 23.11 5.44 -28.61
N THR A 494 21.87 4.99 -28.39
CA THR A 494 20.65 5.74 -28.71
C THR A 494 19.78 6.01 -27.49
N GLU A 495 19.75 5.07 -26.55
CA GLU A 495 18.98 5.15 -25.30
C GLU A 495 19.69 4.33 -24.21
N ASP A 496 19.29 4.54 -22.96
CA ASP A 496 19.84 3.80 -21.82
C ASP A 496 19.49 2.30 -21.92
N ILE A 497 20.50 1.47 -21.67
CA ILE A 497 20.35 0.01 -21.66
C ILE A 497 20.25 -0.45 -20.21
N TYR A 498 19.23 -1.25 -19.91
CA TYR A 498 18.97 -1.79 -18.59
C TYR A 498 19.37 -3.27 -18.55
N ALA A 499 20.28 -3.63 -17.64
CA ALA A 499 20.64 -5.01 -17.38
C ALA A 499 19.87 -5.51 -16.16
N ILE A 500 19.01 -6.51 -16.38
CA ILE A 500 18.19 -7.13 -15.34
C ILE A 500 18.54 -8.62 -15.18
N LYS A 501 18.80 -9.02 -13.94
CA LYS A 501 18.98 -10.41 -13.55
C LYS A 501 17.65 -11.16 -13.64
N GLY A 502 17.68 -12.32 -14.27
CA GLY A 502 16.54 -13.23 -14.35
C GLY A 502 16.97 -14.68 -14.45
N TYR A 503 16.01 -15.57 -14.26
CA TYR A 503 16.21 -17.01 -14.34
C TYR A 503 15.88 -17.52 -15.75
N ASP A 504 16.84 -18.23 -16.36
CA ASP A 504 16.66 -18.92 -17.63
C ASP A 504 16.22 -20.37 -17.36
N ALA A 505 14.96 -20.67 -17.67
CA ALA A 505 14.38 -21.99 -17.43
C ALA A 505 14.90 -23.09 -18.37
N ILE A 506 15.52 -22.73 -19.50
CA ILE A 506 16.10 -23.69 -20.45
C ILE A 506 17.47 -24.14 -19.94
N CYS A 507 18.27 -23.18 -19.47
CA CYS A 507 19.64 -23.44 -19.01
C CYS A 507 19.73 -23.75 -17.50
N ASP A 508 18.62 -23.60 -16.77
CA ASP A 508 18.55 -23.75 -15.31
C ASP A 508 19.65 -22.95 -14.61
N THR A 509 19.72 -21.65 -14.94
CA THR A 509 20.72 -20.73 -14.38
C THR A 509 20.21 -19.30 -14.39
N GLN A 510 20.73 -18.49 -13.47
CA GLN A 510 20.57 -17.04 -13.51
C GLN A 510 21.42 -16.45 -14.64
N VAL A 511 20.85 -15.48 -15.36
CA VAL A 511 21.47 -14.75 -16.46
C VAL A 511 21.15 -13.25 -16.38
N LEU A 512 21.91 -12.44 -17.13
CA LEU A 512 21.64 -11.02 -17.33
C LEU A 512 20.91 -10.81 -18.66
N TYR A 513 19.73 -10.21 -18.60
CA TYR A 513 19.01 -9.75 -19.79
C TYR A 513 19.22 -8.26 -19.98
N HIS A 514 19.61 -7.86 -21.19
CA HIS A 514 19.64 -6.45 -21.57
C HIS A 514 18.30 -6.07 -22.21
N LYS A 515 17.69 -5.01 -21.71
CA LYS A 515 16.35 -4.56 -22.11
C LYS A 515 16.32 -3.04 -22.19
N LEU A 516 15.37 -2.55 -22.98
CA LEU A 516 15.05 -1.13 -23.06
C LEU A 516 14.16 -0.69 -21.90
N GLU A 517 14.16 0.61 -21.62
CA GLU A 517 13.43 1.25 -20.50
C GLU A 517 11.96 0.81 -20.45
N GLY A 518 11.27 0.89 -21.59
CA GLY A 518 9.85 0.58 -21.66
C GLY A 518 9.50 -0.83 -21.19
N THR A 519 10.37 -1.81 -21.44
CA THR A 519 10.15 -3.20 -21.01
C THR A 519 10.38 -3.34 -19.51
N VAL A 520 11.46 -2.77 -18.98
CA VAL A 520 11.77 -2.83 -17.55
C VAL A 520 10.72 -2.10 -16.73
N TYR A 521 10.27 -0.92 -17.18
CA TYR A 521 9.23 -0.17 -16.49
C TYR A 521 7.92 -0.91 -16.44
N LYS A 522 7.50 -1.58 -17.52
CA LYS A 522 6.30 -2.44 -17.51
C LYS A 522 6.43 -3.61 -16.53
N GLN A 523 7.63 -4.17 -16.36
CA GLN A 523 7.87 -5.23 -15.37
C GLN A 523 7.78 -4.69 -13.93
N LEU A 524 8.44 -3.58 -13.64
CA LEU A 524 8.43 -2.96 -12.32
C LEU A 524 7.09 -2.32 -11.93
N GLU A 525 6.28 -1.91 -12.91
CA GLU A 525 4.95 -1.35 -12.70
C GLU A 525 3.93 -2.39 -12.23
N LYS A 526 4.17 -3.68 -12.51
CA LYS A 526 3.30 -4.77 -12.03
C LYS A 526 3.53 -5.12 -10.56
N ILE A 527 4.60 -4.59 -9.96
CA ILE A 527 5.00 -4.91 -8.59
C ILE A 527 4.51 -3.80 -7.67
N ASN A 528 3.36 -4.03 -7.05
CA ASN A 528 2.81 -3.14 -6.03
C ASN A 528 3.58 -3.35 -4.71
N ILE A 529 4.10 -2.27 -4.15
CA ILE A 529 4.87 -2.28 -2.92
C ILE A 529 3.95 -1.91 -1.76
N ASN A 530 3.74 -2.87 -0.87
CA ASN A 530 3.08 -2.66 0.42
C ASN A 530 4.13 -2.79 1.52
N PHE A 531 4.25 -1.77 2.36
CA PHE A 531 5.17 -1.86 3.49
C PHE A 531 4.53 -2.64 4.65
N ASN A 532 5.28 -3.58 5.24
CA ASN A 532 4.98 -4.25 6.50
C ASN A 532 4.88 -3.20 7.60
N LYS A 533 3.69 -2.69 7.83
CA LYS A 533 3.36 -2.20 9.17
C LYS A 533 3.24 -3.46 10.03
N LYS A 534 4.23 -3.73 10.90
CA LYS A 534 4.19 -4.83 11.88
C LYS A 534 2.76 -5.00 12.39
N LYS A 535 2.08 -6.08 11.97
CA LYS A 535 0.70 -6.48 12.29
C LYS A 535 0.00 -5.57 13.30
N THR A 536 -0.41 -4.40 12.82
CA THR A 536 -1.45 -3.56 13.38
C THR A 536 -2.01 -2.81 12.18
N GLU A 537 -3.23 -3.24 11.83
CA GLU A 537 -4.20 -2.68 10.88
C GLU A 537 -4.07 -2.90 9.36
N GLU A 538 -5.03 -3.71 8.93
CA GLU A 538 -5.93 -3.53 7.79
C GLU A 538 -6.01 -2.12 7.20
N LYS A 539 -5.79 -2.09 5.88
CA LYS A 539 -6.38 -1.20 4.87
C LYS A 539 -6.85 0.18 5.39
N SER A 540 -5.93 1.12 5.38
CA SER A 540 -6.30 2.52 5.19
C SER A 540 -6.92 2.69 3.81
N ASP A 541 -8.20 3.04 3.75
CA ASP A 541 -8.84 3.59 2.55
C ASP A 541 -8.22 4.96 2.23
N GLU A 542 -7.01 4.93 1.65
CA GLU A 542 -6.49 6.03 0.86
C GLU A 542 -7.17 6.02 -0.51
N THR A 543 -8.45 6.38 -0.58
CA THR A 543 -9.06 6.83 -1.85
C THR A 543 -8.78 8.32 -2.05
N LYS A 544 -7.49 8.62 -2.24
CA LYS A 544 -7.10 9.48 -3.36
C LYS A 544 -6.66 8.52 -4.44
N GLU A 545 -7.00 8.82 -5.69
CA GLU A 545 -6.44 8.22 -6.91
C GLU A 545 -4.92 8.46 -6.98
N SER A 546 -4.18 7.91 -6.03
CA SER A 546 -2.75 7.72 -6.07
C SER A 546 -2.58 6.35 -6.68
N LYS A 547 -2.07 6.28 -7.92
CA LYS A 547 -1.59 5.03 -8.50
C LYS A 547 -0.82 4.26 -7.42
N PRO A 548 -1.06 2.94 -7.25
CA PRO A 548 -0.42 2.17 -6.20
C PRO A 548 1.10 2.40 -6.24
N LEU A 549 1.75 2.55 -5.08
CA LEU A 549 3.19 2.67 -5.04
C LEU A 549 3.77 1.39 -5.63
N THR A 550 4.55 1.50 -6.70
CA THR A 550 5.13 0.35 -7.39
C THR A 550 6.64 0.37 -7.35
N ALA A 551 7.28 -0.76 -7.62
CA ALA A 551 8.73 -0.84 -7.73
C ALA A 551 9.27 0.18 -8.77
N LYS A 552 8.51 0.48 -9.83
CA LYS A 552 8.84 1.52 -10.82
C LYS A 552 8.96 2.91 -10.19
N HIS A 553 8.06 3.26 -9.27
CA HIS A 553 8.09 4.55 -8.59
C HIS A 553 9.35 4.68 -7.71
N ILE A 554 9.67 3.63 -6.95
CA ILE A 554 10.87 3.59 -6.09
C ILE A 554 12.14 3.62 -6.96
N PHE A 555 12.19 2.82 -8.02
CA PHE A 555 13.32 2.83 -8.96
C PHE A 555 13.60 4.23 -9.52
N LYS A 556 12.56 4.92 -10.04
CA LYS A 556 12.71 6.29 -10.56
C LYS A 556 13.18 7.28 -9.49
N LYS A 557 12.64 7.16 -8.28
CA LYS A 557 12.99 8.02 -7.14
C LYS A 557 14.48 7.91 -6.76
N TYR A 558 15.09 6.74 -6.95
CA TYR A 558 16.48 6.44 -6.57
C TYR A 558 17.35 6.03 -7.76
N ALA A 559 17.04 6.48 -8.98
CA ALA A 559 17.70 6.05 -10.22
C ALA A 559 19.23 6.14 -10.16
N SER A 560 19.78 7.18 -9.51
CA SER A 560 21.23 7.35 -9.34
C SER A 560 21.96 6.18 -8.66
N LYS A 561 21.24 5.29 -7.96
CA LYS A 561 21.81 4.08 -7.32
C LYS A 561 22.03 2.92 -8.28
N PHE A 562 21.40 2.97 -9.45
CA PHE A 562 21.39 1.88 -10.43
C PHE A 562 22.32 2.16 -11.61
N VAL A 563 22.90 3.35 -11.70
CA VAL A 563 23.71 3.77 -12.85
C VAL A 563 25.10 3.11 -12.85
N LYS A 564 25.53 2.68 -14.03
CA LYS A 564 26.90 2.22 -14.34
C LYS A 564 27.46 3.04 -15.50
N LYS A 565 28.78 3.14 -15.58
CA LYS A 565 29.52 3.80 -16.67
C LYS A 565 29.37 3.06 -18.01
N GLY A 566 29.04 1.78 -17.96
CA GLY A 566 28.91 0.92 -19.12
C GLY A 566 28.93 -0.55 -18.73
N CYS A 567 29.00 -1.42 -19.73
CA CYS A 567 29.05 -2.88 -19.58
C CYS A 567 30.28 -3.45 -20.30
N LYS A 568 30.96 -4.39 -19.66
CA LYS A 568 32.07 -5.16 -20.24
C LYS A 568 31.96 -6.62 -19.83
N PHE A 569 32.51 -7.51 -20.66
CA PHE A 569 32.56 -8.92 -20.33
C PHE A 569 33.32 -9.15 -19.00
N ILE A 570 34.50 -8.55 -18.84
CA ILE A 570 35.28 -8.52 -17.60
C ILE A 570 35.79 -7.09 -17.37
N SER A 571 35.66 -6.57 -16.15
CA SER A 571 36.20 -5.26 -15.74
C SER A 571 36.57 -5.28 -14.25
N GLU A 572 37.69 -4.66 -13.91
CA GLU A 572 38.07 -4.40 -12.52
C GLU A 572 37.45 -3.10 -11.98
N ASP A 573 37.00 -2.19 -12.86
CA ASP A 573 36.32 -0.95 -12.47
C ASP A 573 34.91 -1.27 -11.93
N PRO A 574 34.60 -1.00 -10.64
CA PRO A 574 33.29 -1.27 -10.04
C PRO A 574 32.16 -0.40 -10.62
N LYS A 575 32.49 0.68 -11.33
CA LYS A 575 31.53 1.52 -12.05
C LYS A 575 31.08 0.89 -13.37
N ILE A 576 31.76 -0.15 -13.87
CA ILE A 576 31.38 -0.88 -15.08
C ILE A 576 30.71 -2.20 -14.67
N LEU A 577 29.57 -2.52 -15.28
CA LEU A 577 28.93 -3.82 -15.10
C LEU A 577 29.82 -4.91 -15.72
N THR A 578 30.18 -5.91 -14.93
CA THR A 578 30.90 -7.09 -15.40
C THR A 578 29.91 -8.23 -15.65
N VAL A 579 29.85 -8.71 -16.90
CA VAL A 579 28.94 -9.79 -17.34
C VAL A 579 29.44 -11.16 -16.88
N PHE A 580 30.75 -11.39 -16.93
CA PHE A 580 31.37 -12.63 -16.49
C PHE A 580 31.50 -12.67 -14.96
N GLN A 581 30.69 -13.50 -14.32
CA GLN A 581 30.63 -13.64 -12.87
C GLN A 581 31.05 -15.04 -12.41
N GLY A 582 31.90 -15.70 -13.21
CA GLY A 582 32.32 -17.08 -13.00
C GLY A 582 31.39 -18.10 -13.65
N TYR A 583 31.83 -19.37 -13.62
CA TYR A 583 31.13 -20.49 -14.20
C TYR A 583 29.98 -20.99 -13.31
N LYS A 584 29.05 -21.75 -13.91
CA LYS A 584 27.99 -22.46 -13.19
C LYS A 584 28.58 -23.43 -12.14
N TYR A 585 29.68 -24.09 -12.48
CA TYR A 585 30.34 -25.08 -11.64
C TYR A 585 31.58 -24.50 -10.96
N LYS A 586 31.82 -24.93 -9.71
CA LYS A 586 33.04 -24.59 -8.96
C LYS A 586 34.19 -25.51 -9.38
N ARG A 587 35.42 -25.02 -9.26
CA ARG A 587 36.63 -25.84 -9.45
C ARG A 587 36.68 -26.91 -8.36
N LEU A 588 36.88 -28.17 -8.76
CA LEU A 588 37.09 -29.29 -7.86
C LEU A 588 38.57 -29.36 -7.42
N GLU A 589 38.82 -29.82 -6.20
CA GLU A 589 40.18 -30.03 -5.66
C GLU A 589 40.79 -31.35 -6.14
N THR A 590 39.96 -32.36 -6.40
CA THR A 590 40.35 -33.69 -6.88
C THR A 590 39.69 -33.99 -8.23
N ILE A 591 40.38 -34.76 -9.06
CA ILE A 591 39.93 -35.14 -10.41
C ILE A 591 39.69 -36.65 -10.44
N ASP A 592 38.48 -37.05 -10.86
CA ASP A 592 38.14 -38.43 -11.15
C ASP A 592 38.32 -38.69 -12.65
N TYR A 593 39.43 -39.31 -13.02
CA TYR A 593 39.75 -39.62 -14.41
C TYR A 593 38.91 -40.77 -14.97
N GLU A 594 38.38 -41.67 -14.14
CA GLU A 594 37.51 -42.76 -14.61
C GLU A 594 36.19 -42.20 -15.13
N CYS A 595 35.62 -41.22 -14.42
CA CYS A 595 34.43 -40.50 -14.86
C CYS A 595 34.64 -39.75 -16.19
N LEU A 596 35.83 -39.18 -16.40
CA LEU A 596 36.16 -38.39 -17.60
C LEU A 596 36.58 -39.25 -18.80
N GLN A 597 36.94 -40.52 -18.57
CA GLN A 597 37.51 -41.41 -19.60
C GLN A 597 36.64 -41.47 -20.85
N MET A 598 35.32 -41.66 -20.68
CA MET A 598 34.39 -41.73 -21.82
C MET A 598 34.40 -40.47 -22.69
N TYR A 599 34.57 -39.30 -22.08
CA TYR A 599 34.62 -38.04 -22.81
C TYR A 599 35.96 -37.86 -23.51
N PHE A 600 37.08 -38.24 -22.87
CA PHE A 600 38.39 -38.25 -23.51
C PHE A 600 38.48 -39.23 -24.68
N ASP A 601 37.89 -40.43 -24.54
CA ASP A 601 37.81 -41.43 -25.61
C ASP A 601 37.00 -40.92 -26.79
N LEU A 602 35.86 -40.25 -26.55
CA LEU A 602 35.09 -39.58 -27.61
C LEU A 602 35.97 -38.58 -28.39
N ILE A 603 36.73 -37.75 -27.69
CA ILE A 603 37.60 -36.75 -28.33
C ILE A 603 38.71 -37.46 -29.11
N LYS A 604 39.39 -38.44 -28.53
CA LYS A 604 40.53 -39.13 -29.16
C LYS A 604 40.11 -39.98 -30.35
N GLU A 605 39.21 -40.93 -30.10
CA GLU A 605 38.87 -41.97 -31.08
C GLU A 605 37.94 -41.45 -32.17
N THR A 606 37.03 -40.53 -31.82
CA THR A 606 35.98 -40.09 -32.77
C THR A 606 36.24 -38.69 -33.34
N ILE A 607 36.54 -37.69 -32.51
CA ILE A 607 36.73 -36.32 -32.98
C ILE A 607 38.10 -36.14 -33.65
N ALA A 608 39.16 -36.67 -33.04
CA ALA A 608 40.52 -36.63 -33.57
C ALA A 608 40.87 -37.82 -34.48
N ALA A 609 39.97 -38.80 -34.62
CA ALA A 609 40.17 -40.02 -35.42
C ALA A 609 41.47 -40.77 -35.09
N GLY A 610 41.85 -40.79 -33.81
CA GLY A 610 43.08 -41.42 -33.30
C GLY A 610 44.36 -40.62 -33.53
N ASP A 611 44.31 -39.41 -34.12
CA ASP A 611 45.49 -38.56 -34.27
C ASP A 611 45.84 -37.84 -32.95
N ASP A 612 46.93 -38.26 -32.31
CA ASP A 612 47.37 -37.70 -31.03
C ASP A 612 47.66 -36.20 -31.07
N ARG A 613 48.11 -35.65 -32.21
CA ARG A 613 48.39 -34.20 -32.34
C ARG A 613 47.10 -33.40 -32.38
N VAL A 614 46.09 -33.90 -33.09
CA VAL A 614 44.77 -33.27 -33.15
C VAL A 614 44.07 -33.38 -31.79
N TYR A 615 44.16 -34.54 -31.14
CA TYR A 615 43.64 -34.77 -29.81
C TYR A 615 44.22 -33.78 -28.78
N GLU A 616 45.54 -33.66 -28.72
CA GLU A 616 46.22 -32.73 -27.82
C GLU A 616 45.83 -31.26 -28.11
N TYR A 617 45.73 -30.89 -29.39
CA TYR A 617 45.28 -29.55 -29.78
C TYR A 617 43.85 -29.26 -29.29
N ILE A 618 42.92 -30.19 -29.45
CA ILE A 618 41.54 -30.03 -28.99
C ILE A 618 41.49 -29.83 -27.46
N LEU A 619 42.23 -30.64 -26.70
CA LEU A 619 42.29 -30.50 -25.24
C LEU A 619 42.86 -29.15 -24.81
N ASN A 620 43.95 -28.72 -25.42
CA ASN A 620 44.57 -27.41 -25.13
C ASN A 620 43.64 -26.26 -25.52
N TRP A 621 42.91 -26.38 -26.63
CA TRP A 621 41.91 -25.40 -27.05
C TRP A 621 40.75 -25.29 -26.06
N MET A 622 40.23 -26.43 -25.58
CA MET A 622 39.22 -26.46 -24.52
C MET A 622 39.72 -25.82 -23.22
N ALA A 623 40.92 -26.21 -22.78
CA ALA A 623 41.54 -25.66 -21.58
C ALA A 623 41.74 -24.14 -21.69
N TRP A 624 42.14 -23.64 -22.87
CA TRP A 624 42.32 -22.22 -23.12
C TRP A 624 41.01 -21.43 -22.97
N ILE A 625 39.90 -21.92 -23.53
CA ILE A 625 38.58 -21.29 -23.40
C ILE A 625 38.16 -21.14 -21.92
N ILE A 626 38.37 -22.19 -21.12
CA ILE A 626 37.97 -22.19 -19.71
C ILE A 626 38.92 -21.37 -18.82
N GLN A 627 40.22 -21.36 -19.13
CA GLN A 627 41.19 -20.64 -18.30
C GLN A 627 41.25 -19.14 -18.61
N ASN A 628 40.76 -18.72 -19.78
CA ASN A 628 40.92 -17.34 -20.27
C ASN A 628 39.59 -16.71 -20.72
N PRO A 629 38.66 -16.52 -19.77
CA PRO A 629 37.39 -15.86 -20.07
C PRO A 629 37.61 -14.46 -20.63
N GLY A 630 36.78 -14.09 -21.62
CA GLY A 630 36.85 -12.80 -22.30
C GLY A 630 37.95 -12.68 -23.36
N LYS A 631 38.79 -13.70 -23.56
CA LYS A 631 39.80 -13.73 -24.63
C LYS A 631 39.37 -14.66 -25.75
N LYS A 632 39.47 -14.20 -27.00
CA LYS A 632 39.20 -15.06 -28.16
C LYS A 632 40.34 -16.05 -28.37
N SER A 633 40.00 -17.30 -28.66
CA SER A 633 40.95 -18.33 -29.09
C SER A 633 41.58 -18.02 -30.45
N ARG A 634 40.92 -17.17 -31.26
CA ARG A 634 41.29 -16.84 -32.65
C ARG A 634 41.33 -18.05 -33.58
N ALA A 635 40.69 -19.15 -33.17
CA ALA A 635 40.58 -20.40 -33.91
C ALA A 635 39.20 -21.02 -33.70
N ALA A 636 38.60 -21.51 -34.79
CA ALA A 636 37.36 -22.28 -34.77
C ALA A 636 37.64 -23.71 -35.26
N ILE A 637 37.03 -24.69 -34.60
CA ILE A 637 37.11 -26.10 -34.98
C ILE A 637 35.92 -26.43 -35.87
N VAL A 638 36.17 -27.03 -37.03
CA VAL A 638 35.13 -27.47 -37.96
C VAL A 638 35.03 -28.99 -37.89
N LEU A 639 33.86 -29.50 -37.52
CA LEU A 639 33.60 -30.94 -37.39
C LEU A 639 32.74 -31.44 -38.54
N GLN A 640 33.36 -32.16 -39.49
CA GLN A 640 32.67 -32.78 -40.62
C GLN A 640 32.66 -34.30 -40.47
N GLY A 641 31.49 -34.92 -40.63
CA GLY A 641 31.33 -36.37 -40.50
C GLY A 641 29.87 -36.80 -40.52
N ARG A 642 29.62 -38.11 -40.53
CA ARG A 642 28.27 -38.69 -40.57
C ARG A 642 27.43 -38.22 -39.37
N GLN A 643 26.11 -38.21 -39.53
CA GLN A 643 25.20 -37.97 -38.39
C GLN A 643 25.33 -39.10 -37.37
N GLY A 644 25.14 -38.80 -36.08
CA GLY A 644 25.17 -39.79 -35.01
C GLY A 644 26.55 -40.14 -34.45
N ILE A 645 27.65 -39.57 -34.98
CA ILE A 645 29.02 -39.84 -34.51
C ILE A 645 29.41 -39.07 -33.24
N GLY A 646 28.48 -38.37 -32.58
CA GLY A 646 28.77 -37.68 -31.31
C GLY A 646 29.36 -36.26 -31.40
N LYS A 647 29.34 -35.61 -32.57
CA LYS A 647 29.78 -34.19 -32.73
C LYS A 647 29.12 -33.25 -31.72
N ASN A 648 27.80 -33.35 -31.56
CA ASN A 648 27.06 -32.51 -30.61
C ASN A 648 27.39 -32.89 -29.17
N ARG A 649 27.57 -34.19 -28.86
CA ARG A 649 27.97 -34.61 -27.50
C ARG A 649 29.30 -34.01 -27.06
N PHE A 650 30.24 -33.88 -27.99
CA PHE A 650 31.49 -33.17 -27.73
C PHE A 650 31.23 -31.69 -27.37
N THR A 651 30.45 -30.96 -28.18
CA THR A 651 30.21 -29.53 -27.97
C THR A 651 29.26 -29.23 -26.80
N ASP A 652 28.29 -30.11 -26.51
CA ASP A 652 27.29 -29.97 -25.45
C ASP A 652 27.97 -29.82 -24.08
N VAL A 653 29.03 -30.58 -23.82
CA VAL A 653 29.79 -30.52 -22.55
C VAL A 653 30.49 -29.16 -22.41
N ILE A 654 31.10 -28.65 -23.48
CA ILE A 654 31.76 -27.33 -23.45
C ILE A 654 30.72 -26.22 -23.27
N ALA A 655 29.59 -26.33 -23.97
CA ALA A 655 28.48 -25.41 -23.83
C ALA A 655 27.94 -25.42 -22.39
N GLU A 656 27.76 -26.59 -21.76
CA GLU A 656 27.28 -26.69 -20.38
C GLU A 656 28.26 -26.07 -19.37
N LEU A 657 29.56 -26.35 -19.51
CA LEU A 657 30.62 -25.73 -18.69
C LEU A 657 30.62 -24.20 -18.82
N THR A 658 30.27 -23.69 -20.00
CA THR A 658 30.23 -22.26 -20.32
C THR A 658 28.80 -21.71 -20.39
N SER A 659 27.80 -22.42 -19.87
CA SER A 659 26.35 -22.24 -20.15
C SER A 659 25.89 -20.80 -20.27
N ARG A 660 26.08 -19.99 -19.20
CA ARG A 660 25.74 -18.54 -19.12
C ARG A 660 26.30 -17.70 -20.26
N TYR A 661 27.39 -18.16 -20.86
CA TYR A 661 28.21 -17.51 -21.88
C TYR A 661 28.32 -18.37 -23.13
N SER A 662 27.39 -19.31 -23.35
CA SER A 662 27.42 -20.20 -24.51
C SER A 662 26.17 -20.08 -25.38
N CYS A 663 26.29 -20.40 -26.65
CA CYS A 663 25.16 -20.71 -27.51
C CYS A 663 25.37 -22.12 -28.09
N SER A 664 24.60 -23.10 -27.61
CA SER A 664 24.79 -24.51 -27.92
C SER A 664 24.30 -24.91 -29.32
N ASN A 665 23.53 -24.06 -29.99
CA ASN A 665 22.98 -24.38 -31.30
C ASN A 665 22.54 -23.13 -32.09
N ILE A 666 23.38 -22.67 -33.01
CA ILE A 666 23.03 -21.68 -34.03
C ILE A 666 22.87 -22.41 -35.35
N THR A 667 21.64 -22.49 -35.86
CA THR A 667 21.33 -23.18 -37.13
C THR A 667 21.25 -22.22 -38.31
N ASN A 668 20.98 -20.94 -38.05
CA ASN A 668 20.88 -19.91 -39.08
C ASN A 668 22.15 -19.04 -39.11
N ILE A 669 22.84 -19.01 -40.25
CA ILE A 669 24.07 -18.24 -40.41
C ILE A 669 23.85 -16.73 -40.32
N ASP A 670 22.64 -16.25 -40.62
CA ASP A 670 22.29 -14.83 -40.53
C ASP A 670 22.15 -14.38 -39.07
N GLU A 671 21.84 -15.27 -38.12
CA GLU A 671 21.88 -14.96 -36.68
C GLU A 671 23.31 -14.75 -36.19
N PHE A 672 24.30 -15.38 -36.85
CA PHE A 672 25.71 -15.21 -36.51
C PHE A 672 26.37 -14.04 -37.23
N THR A 673 26.07 -13.87 -38.53
CA THR A 673 26.79 -12.95 -39.44
C THR A 673 25.97 -11.78 -39.95
N GLY A 674 24.66 -11.78 -39.71
CA GLY A 674 23.74 -10.76 -40.17
C GLY A 674 23.80 -9.47 -39.35
N ARG A 675 22.88 -8.56 -39.65
CA ARG A 675 22.77 -7.26 -38.96
C ARG A 675 22.20 -7.36 -37.54
N PHE A 676 21.52 -8.46 -37.22
CA PHE A 676 20.91 -8.70 -35.92
C PHE A 676 21.53 -9.96 -35.32
N ASN A 677 22.72 -9.79 -34.71
CA ASN A 677 23.57 -10.89 -34.25
C ASN A 677 23.79 -10.88 -32.72
N SER A 678 22.80 -10.43 -31.95
CA SER A 678 22.86 -10.40 -30.48
C SER A 678 23.11 -11.79 -29.84
N VAL A 679 22.89 -12.88 -30.58
CA VAL A 679 23.20 -14.25 -30.14
C VAL A 679 24.68 -14.44 -29.77
N VAL A 680 25.60 -13.70 -30.42
CA VAL A 680 27.05 -13.78 -30.13
C VAL A 680 27.50 -12.78 -29.06
N GLU A 681 26.62 -11.89 -28.60
CA GLU A 681 26.94 -10.91 -27.58
C GLU A 681 27.25 -11.61 -26.24
N ASN A 682 28.34 -11.20 -25.60
CA ASN A 682 28.78 -11.71 -24.30
C ASN A 682 28.91 -13.25 -24.26
N LYS A 683 29.28 -13.88 -25.37
CA LYS A 683 29.54 -15.33 -25.46
C LYS A 683 31.03 -15.65 -25.48
N MET A 684 31.39 -16.73 -24.81
CA MET A 684 32.69 -17.40 -24.86
C MET A 684 32.71 -18.54 -25.87
N PHE A 685 31.57 -19.21 -26.09
CA PHE A 685 31.46 -20.38 -26.93
C PHE A 685 30.17 -20.36 -27.75
N ALA A 686 30.24 -20.68 -29.03
CA ALA A 686 29.09 -20.78 -29.91
C ALA A 686 29.25 -21.97 -30.85
N VAL A 687 28.20 -22.77 -30.97
CA VAL A 687 28.15 -23.94 -31.86
C VAL A 687 27.29 -23.59 -33.05
N LEU A 688 27.86 -23.73 -34.25
CA LEU A 688 27.14 -23.46 -35.49
C LEU A 688 26.83 -24.81 -36.15
N ASN A 689 25.59 -25.24 -36.01
CA ASN A 689 25.11 -26.50 -36.58
C ASN A 689 24.51 -26.24 -37.95
N GLU A 690 24.78 -27.14 -38.89
CA GLU A 690 24.14 -27.11 -40.22
C GLU A 690 24.31 -25.78 -40.96
N MET A 691 25.53 -25.23 -40.98
CA MET A 691 25.85 -24.17 -41.94
C MET A 691 25.58 -24.71 -43.35
N MET A 692 24.49 -24.26 -43.96
CA MET A 692 24.19 -24.59 -45.35
C MET A 692 25.40 -24.20 -46.20
N ASN A 693 25.78 -25.08 -47.14
CA ASN A 693 26.69 -24.73 -48.22
C ASN A 693 26.00 -23.68 -49.11
N TYR A 694 26.01 -22.41 -48.68
CA TYR A 694 25.54 -21.30 -49.47
C TYR A 694 26.47 -21.14 -50.68
N ASN A 695 26.09 -21.78 -51.78
CA ASN A 695 26.67 -21.50 -53.07
C ASN A 695 26.14 -20.12 -53.54
N ASP A 696 27.07 -19.16 -53.62
CA ASP A 696 27.05 -17.95 -54.47
C ASP A 696 26.93 -16.52 -53.85
N SER A 697 26.94 -16.32 -52.53
CA SER A 697 27.08 -14.96 -51.91
C SER A 697 28.41 -14.76 -51.13
N LYS A 698 29.52 -15.25 -51.72
CA LYS A 698 30.72 -15.80 -51.05
C LYS A 698 31.86 -14.86 -50.58
N LYS A 699 31.68 -13.55 -50.34
CA LYS A 699 32.79 -12.74 -49.72
C LYS A 699 32.42 -12.01 -48.42
N GLY A 700 31.18 -11.53 -48.29
CA GLY A 700 30.74 -10.81 -47.10
C GLY A 700 30.74 -11.70 -45.85
N VAL A 701 30.09 -12.86 -45.92
CA VAL A 701 29.89 -13.76 -44.77
C VAL A 701 31.22 -14.31 -44.23
N ALA A 702 32.13 -14.77 -45.10
CA ALA A 702 33.44 -15.27 -44.67
C ALA A 702 34.30 -14.19 -43.98
N THR A 703 34.20 -12.94 -44.46
CA THR A 703 34.89 -11.80 -43.85
C THR A 703 34.33 -11.50 -42.46
N VAL A 704 33.00 -11.51 -42.31
CA VAL A 704 32.33 -11.33 -41.02
C VAL A 704 32.67 -12.46 -40.05
N MET A 705 32.61 -13.73 -40.47
CA MET A 705 33.01 -14.85 -39.63
C MET A 705 34.46 -14.74 -39.15
N LYS A 706 35.40 -14.37 -40.04
CA LYS A 706 36.79 -14.16 -39.67
C LYS A 706 36.93 -13.05 -38.62
N SER A 707 36.20 -11.95 -38.79
CA SER A 707 36.14 -10.86 -37.81
C SER A 707 35.60 -11.36 -36.46
N ILE A 708 34.50 -12.13 -36.46
CA ILE A 708 33.92 -12.71 -35.24
C ILE A 708 34.90 -13.65 -34.53
N ILE A 709 35.66 -14.46 -35.26
CA ILE A 709 36.63 -15.39 -34.67
C ILE A 709 37.86 -14.66 -34.12
N SER A 710 38.36 -13.63 -34.82
CA SER A 710 39.74 -13.14 -34.61
C SER A 710 39.89 -11.70 -34.16
N ASP A 711 38.92 -10.82 -34.41
CA ASP A 711 39.01 -9.40 -34.04
C ASP A 711 38.68 -9.21 -32.55
N LEU A 712 39.31 -8.23 -31.91
CA LEU A 712 39.09 -7.95 -30.48
C LEU A 712 37.66 -7.45 -30.20
N THR A 713 37.06 -6.77 -31.17
CA THR A 713 35.73 -6.16 -31.07
C THR A 713 34.89 -6.58 -32.27
N ILE A 714 33.60 -6.79 -32.05
CA ILE A 714 32.63 -7.12 -33.10
C ILE A 714 31.46 -6.16 -32.98
N ARG A 715 30.83 -5.84 -34.11
CA ARG A 715 29.59 -5.06 -34.11
C ARG A 715 28.42 -6.00 -33.82
N ILE A 716 27.61 -5.61 -32.84
CA ILE A 716 26.37 -6.27 -32.41
C ILE A 716 25.18 -5.39 -32.80
#